data_AF-A0A662WPC0-F1
#
_entry.id   AF-A0A662WPC0-F1
#
_cell.length_a   1.000
_cell.length_b   1.000
_cell.length_c   1.000
_cell.angle_alpha   90.00
_cell.angle_beta   90.00
_cell.angle_gamma   90.00
#
_symmetry.space_group_name_H-M   'P 1'
#
loop_
_entity.id
_entity.type
_entity.pdbx_description
1 polymer ?
#
loop_
_entity_poly.entity_id
_entity_poly.type
_entity_poly.pdbx_seq_one_letter_code
_entity_poly.pdbx_strand_id
1 'polypeptide(L)'
;MRSDHLIISGDCGGTNTRLSLWNIPHNAQHLKGNIAPGDAIFAKKYLNEEHASFAEVCHLFMNEAKLVDRVPEACVLACAGPILKNTVDFTNVEFGWKIDGASLEKELGIKVVKLINDFAAMGYGLLTLRPHEYLVMNDVPKEEGGVIATVGAGTGLGECFLTAGSDGAYSCFACEGGHTDFAPANDLEIEIYNDIKSKVREAFGGFCGSFTDARRIISGPGLATIYSFLAKKYPEKVDPKVHEEFLNANTQQGKVIGENAKTNELCNQTLEIFVGAYGREAGNAMLKYLPRGGFYITGGLAPKNLDYFTKKDIFLNSLFDKGRVSPALRECPIYLVLTEELGERGAHLYAYQLLNSTHGDLIISGDCGGTNTRLSLWLIPKGAKSFKGKDSLFTNIKDGWKIDGPGLEKELGITTVKLINDFAAMGYGLLTLKPHEYIVLNDVPREEGAPIATIGAGTGLGECYLTADKDGQYSCFACEGGHTDFAPADALEIEIYNAIKAELGCHRRFSVERIISGPGLATIYKFLAKKFPEKVNEKVHADFQSAKSLQGKIVGDNAKSDELCNQAMEIFVDAYGREAGCAMLKYLPRGGFYITGGLAPKNLDYFTQKDIFLKACFNKGRVSPALRECPIYLVLTEDLGERGAHYYAYQLLQAYNDSLLGNTVARERAVEKYATSDHFALYAAIAAAGAVVGAVVGSALRK
;
A
#
# COMPACT_ATOMS: atom_id res chain seq x y z
N MET A 1 6.29 -39.64 21.52
CA MET A 1 6.28 -38.82 20.28
C MET A 1 5.19 -37.79 20.45
N ARG A 2 5.47 -36.50 20.26
CA ARG A 2 4.41 -35.48 20.30
C ARG A 2 3.50 -35.71 19.08
N SER A 3 2.19 -35.53 19.28
CA SER A 3 1.20 -35.68 18.21
C SER A 3 1.33 -34.57 17.18
N ASP A 4 1.02 -34.87 15.92
CA ASP A 4 0.84 -33.87 14.86
C ASP A 4 -0.20 -32.82 15.27
N HIS A 5 -0.15 -31.64 14.65
CA HIS A 5 -1.09 -30.55 14.90
C HIS A 5 -2.22 -30.54 13.87
N LEU A 6 -3.38 -30.01 14.24
CA LEU A 6 -4.50 -29.80 13.32
C LEU A 6 -4.76 -28.31 13.17
N ILE A 7 -4.95 -27.83 11.94
CA ILE A 7 -5.34 -26.44 11.66
C ILE A 7 -6.44 -26.41 10.59
N ILE A 8 -7.27 -25.37 10.62
CA ILE A 8 -8.30 -25.10 9.60
C ILE A 8 -7.90 -23.86 8.80
N SER A 9 -8.12 -23.93 7.49
CA SER A 9 -8.12 -22.75 6.62
C SER A 9 -9.44 -22.67 5.87
N GLY A 10 -9.93 -21.46 5.61
CA GLY A 10 -11.17 -21.25 4.86
C GLY A 10 -11.13 -20.11 3.86
N ASP A 11 -11.91 -20.24 2.79
CA ASP A 11 -12.27 -19.18 1.85
C ASP A 11 -13.78 -18.95 1.92
N CYS A 12 -14.15 -17.79 2.44
CA CYS A 12 -15.51 -17.40 2.80
C CYS A 12 -15.97 -16.29 1.85
N GLY A 13 -16.68 -16.67 0.79
CA GLY A 13 -17.34 -15.74 -0.11
C GLY A 13 -18.77 -15.43 0.34
N GLY A 14 -19.47 -14.56 -0.41
CA GLY A 14 -20.89 -14.28 -0.16
C GLY A 14 -21.80 -15.50 -0.40
N THR A 15 -21.59 -16.24 -1.49
CA THR A 15 -22.46 -17.36 -1.86
C THR A 15 -22.00 -18.70 -1.32
N ASN A 16 -20.69 -18.91 -1.20
CA ASN A 16 -20.13 -20.20 -0.82
C ASN A 16 -18.99 -20.03 0.17
N THR A 17 -18.83 -21.02 1.05
CA THR A 17 -17.70 -21.17 1.96
C THR A 17 -16.96 -22.45 1.63
N ARG A 18 -15.64 -22.42 1.55
CA ARG A 18 -14.77 -23.60 1.45
C ARG A 18 -13.93 -23.70 2.70
N LEU A 19 -13.90 -24.87 3.33
CA LEU A 19 -13.07 -25.16 4.50
C LEU A 19 -12.17 -26.35 4.21
N SER A 20 -10.93 -26.28 4.70
CA SER A 20 -9.93 -27.34 4.61
C SER A 20 -9.30 -27.58 5.98
N LEU A 21 -9.19 -28.84 6.35
CA LEU A 21 -8.56 -29.34 7.57
C LEU A 21 -7.21 -29.96 7.21
N TRP A 22 -6.17 -29.51 7.90
CA TRP A 22 -4.80 -29.90 7.63
C TRP A 22 -4.19 -30.65 8.83
N ASN A 23 -3.45 -31.72 8.55
CA ASN A 23 -2.60 -32.39 9.51
C ASN A 23 -1.16 -31.92 9.33
N ILE A 24 -0.60 -31.26 10.35
CA ILE A 24 0.73 -30.66 10.34
C ILE A 24 1.68 -31.53 11.17
N PRO A 25 2.72 -32.12 10.57
CA PRO A 25 3.73 -32.86 11.33
C PRO A 25 4.38 -31.99 12.42
N HIS A 26 4.59 -32.54 13.63
CA HIS A 26 5.09 -31.76 14.78
C HIS A 26 6.41 -30.99 14.52
N ASN A 27 7.31 -31.53 13.68
CA ASN A 27 8.60 -30.90 13.36
C ASN A 27 8.63 -30.28 11.96
N ALA A 28 7.45 -29.98 11.40
CA ALA A 28 7.37 -29.35 10.09
C ALA A 28 8.07 -27.99 10.09
N GLN A 29 8.79 -27.70 9.01
CA GLN A 29 9.38 -26.40 8.76
C GLN A 29 8.94 -25.92 7.39
N HIS A 30 8.50 -24.67 7.30
CA HIS A 30 8.17 -24.05 6.03
C HIS A 30 9.45 -23.54 5.38
N LEU A 31 9.71 -23.99 4.16
CA LEU A 31 10.82 -23.50 3.35
C LEU A 31 10.29 -22.42 2.40
N LYS A 32 11.01 -21.29 2.32
CA LYS A 32 10.67 -20.17 1.42
C LYS A 32 10.48 -20.67 -0.02
N GLY A 33 9.38 -20.25 -0.66
CA GLY A 33 9.06 -20.66 -2.04
C GLY A 33 8.37 -22.03 -2.18
N ASN A 34 8.02 -22.67 -1.06
CA ASN A 34 7.19 -23.88 -1.04
C ASN A 34 5.79 -23.60 -0.46
N ILE A 35 4.87 -24.53 -0.70
CA ILE A 35 3.57 -24.56 -0.01
C ILE A 35 3.81 -24.78 1.49
N ALA A 36 2.96 -24.21 2.32
CA ALA A 36 3.00 -24.43 3.77
C ALA A 36 2.92 -25.94 4.08
N PRO A 37 3.67 -26.44 5.08
CA PRO A 37 3.68 -27.87 5.41
C PRO A 37 2.30 -28.39 5.80
N GLY A 38 2.07 -29.70 5.60
CA GLY A 38 0.87 -30.40 6.04
C GLY A 38 0.05 -30.99 4.91
N ASP A 39 -0.71 -32.03 5.23
CA ASP A 39 -1.60 -32.71 4.28
C ASP A 39 -3.06 -32.30 4.56
N ALA A 40 -3.78 -31.93 3.50
CA ALA A 40 -5.22 -31.72 3.59
C ALA A 40 -5.91 -33.08 3.79
N ILE A 41 -6.44 -33.30 5.00
CA ILE A 41 -7.09 -34.56 5.37
C ILE A 41 -8.61 -34.52 5.17
N PHE A 42 -9.19 -33.33 5.07
CA PHE A 42 -10.60 -33.13 4.71
C PHE A 42 -10.80 -31.73 4.11
N ALA A 43 -11.58 -31.61 3.05
CA ALA A 43 -11.95 -30.33 2.47
C ALA A 43 -13.39 -30.40 1.95
N LYS A 44 -14.16 -29.34 2.18
CA LYS A 44 -15.55 -29.29 1.73
C LYS A 44 -16.01 -27.86 1.43
N LYS A 45 -16.91 -27.76 0.46
CA LYS A 45 -17.59 -26.54 0.06
C LYS A 45 -19.06 -26.59 0.52
N TYR A 46 -19.53 -25.49 1.07
CA TYR A 46 -20.90 -25.27 1.52
C TYR A 46 -21.52 -24.11 0.77
N LEU A 47 -22.82 -24.23 0.47
CA LEU A 47 -23.61 -23.15 -0.08
C LEU A 47 -24.19 -22.36 1.10
N ASN A 48 -23.85 -21.07 1.19
CA ASN A 48 -24.14 -20.30 2.40
C ASN A 48 -25.66 -20.14 2.64
N GLU A 49 -26.48 -20.14 1.58
CA GLU A 49 -27.94 -20.02 1.71
C GLU A 49 -28.62 -21.23 2.36
N GLU A 50 -27.94 -22.37 2.44
CA GLU A 50 -28.45 -23.60 3.06
C GLU A 50 -28.23 -23.64 4.57
N HIS A 51 -27.59 -22.62 5.15
CA HIS A 51 -27.21 -22.59 6.57
C HIS A 51 -27.67 -21.31 7.26
N ALA A 52 -28.09 -21.41 8.52
CA ALA A 52 -28.58 -20.27 9.30
C ALA A 52 -27.44 -19.37 9.80
N SER A 53 -26.23 -19.93 9.98
CA SER A 53 -25.07 -19.19 10.47
C SER A 53 -23.75 -19.81 10.01
N PHE A 54 -22.66 -19.05 10.08
CA PHE A 54 -21.32 -19.57 9.81
C PHE A 54 -20.83 -20.56 10.89
N ALA A 55 -21.27 -20.39 12.14
CA ALA A 55 -20.95 -21.34 13.20
C ALA A 55 -21.54 -22.73 12.92
N GLU A 56 -22.76 -22.79 12.38
CA GLU A 56 -23.38 -24.04 11.91
C GLU A 56 -22.52 -24.74 10.84
N VAL A 57 -22.02 -23.98 9.85
CA VAL A 57 -21.11 -24.50 8.83
C VAL A 57 -19.85 -25.09 9.46
N CYS A 58 -19.29 -24.43 10.48
CA CYS A 58 -18.10 -24.92 11.18
C CYS A 58 -18.36 -26.21 11.95
N HIS A 59 -19.46 -26.30 12.71
CA HIS A 59 -19.84 -27.53 13.42
C HIS A 59 -20.11 -28.69 12.46
N LEU A 60 -20.83 -28.42 11.35
CA LEU A 60 -21.08 -29.41 10.31
C LEU A 60 -19.76 -29.91 9.71
N PHE A 61 -18.83 -28.99 9.40
CA PHE A 61 -17.51 -29.34 8.88
C PHE A 61 -16.70 -30.20 9.86
N MET A 62 -16.66 -29.85 11.15
CA MET A 62 -15.94 -30.64 12.15
C MET A 62 -16.55 -32.02 12.35
N ASN A 63 -17.88 -32.13 12.33
CA ASN A 63 -18.60 -33.39 12.42
C ASN A 63 -18.33 -34.30 11.20
N GLU A 64 -18.41 -33.75 9.99
CA GLU A 64 -18.14 -34.49 8.75
C GLU A 64 -16.66 -34.86 8.59
N ALA A 65 -15.75 -34.04 9.11
CA ALA A 65 -14.33 -34.35 9.26
C ALA A 65 -14.05 -35.40 10.35
N LYS A 66 -15.07 -35.83 11.11
CA LYS A 66 -15.01 -36.81 12.21
C LYS A 66 -14.06 -36.39 13.33
N LEU A 67 -14.03 -35.10 13.66
CA LEU A 67 -13.29 -34.57 14.81
C LEU A 67 -14.08 -34.80 16.10
N VAL A 68 -13.85 -35.94 16.76
CA VAL A 68 -14.56 -36.32 18.00
C VAL A 68 -13.79 -35.91 19.26
N ASP A 69 -12.46 -36.11 19.30
CA ASP A 69 -11.61 -35.85 20.48
C ASP A 69 -10.39 -34.95 20.18
N ARG A 70 -10.36 -34.30 19.01
CA ARG A 70 -9.26 -33.42 18.60
C ARG A 70 -9.80 -32.12 18.05
N VAL A 71 -9.47 -31.02 18.72
CA VAL A 71 -9.82 -29.67 18.28
C VAL A 71 -8.63 -29.08 17.52
N PRO A 72 -8.86 -28.45 16.35
CA PRO A 72 -7.82 -27.70 15.66
C PRO A 72 -7.24 -26.59 16.54
N GLU A 73 -5.94 -26.35 16.43
CA GLU A 73 -5.24 -25.38 17.27
C GLU A 73 -5.33 -23.96 16.71
N ALA A 74 -5.40 -23.82 15.38
CA ALA A 74 -5.55 -22.55 14.70
C ALA A 74 -6.56 -22.65 13.56
N CYS A 75 -7.28 -21.55 13.32
CA CYS A 75 -8.18 -21.39 12.19
C CYS A 75 -7.94 -20.03 11.53
N VAL A 76 -7.77 -20.02 10.21
CA VAL A 76 -7.73 -18.77 9.43
C VAL A 76 -8.82 -18.79 8.37
N LEU A 77 -9.63 -17.73 8.35
CA LEU A 77 -10.72 -17.55 7.40
C LEU A 77 -10.41 -16.34 6.51
N ALA A 78 -10.19 -16.58 5.22
CA ALA A 78 -10.15 -15.53 4.21
C ALA A 78 -11.59 -15.13 3.88
N CYS A 79 -11.97 -13.86 4.06
CA CYS A 79 -13.33 -13.39 3.84
C CYS A 79 -13.38 -12.31 2.76
N ALA A 80 -14.37 -12.42 1.87
CA ALA A 80 -14.61 -11.46 0.79
C ALA A 80 -15.31 -10.18 1.31
N GLY A 81 -14.59 -9.40 2.11
CA GLY A 81 -15.06 -8.15 2.69
C GLY A 81 -14.02 -7.47 3.60
N PRO A 82 -14.32 -6.25 4.06
CA PRO A 82 -13.48 -5.56 5.03
C PRO A 82 -13.52 -6.29 6.38
N ILE A 83 -12.33 -6.54 6.96
CA ILE A 83 -12.21 -7.08 8.30
C ILE A 83 -11.99 -5.94 9.29
N LEU A 84 -12.84 -5.84 10.29
CA LEU A 84 -12.71 -4.89 11.39
C LEU A 84 -12.75 -5.65 12.71
N LYS A 85 -11.72 -5.47 13.56
CA LYS A 85 -11.64 -6.10 14.89
C LYS A 85 -11.88 -7.62 14.89
N ASN A 86 -11.31 -8.33 13.90
CA ASN A 86 -11.47 -9.77 13.70
C ASN A 86 -12.92 -10.20 13.40
N THR A 87 -13.68 -9.31 12.76
CA THR A 87 -15.09 -9.50 12.39
C THR A 87 -15.31 -9.10 10.92
N VAL A 88 -16.22 -9.80 10.24
CA VAL A 88 -16.71 -9.42 8.90
C VAL A 88 -18.25 -9.49 8.87
N ASP A 89 -18.84 -8.51 8.18
CA ASP A 89 -20.28 -8.45 7.91
C ASP A 89 -20.55 -8.66 6.42
N PHE A 90 -21.21 -9.76 6.04
CA PHE A 90 -21.62 -10.03 4.66
C PHE A 90 -23.00 -9.43 4.40
N THR A 91 -23.03 -8.15 4.06
CA THR A 91 -24.28 -7.42 3.77
C THR A 91 -24.97 -7.86 2.47
N ASN A 92 -24.28 -8.62 1.61
CA ASN A 92 -24.80 -9.11 0.32
C ASN A 92 -25.46 -10.49 0.42
N VAL A 93 -25.45 -11.13 1.60
CA VAL A 93 -26.18 -12.38 1.85
C VAL A 93 -27.55 -11.98 2.40
N GLU A 94 -28.63 -12.53 1.83
CA GLU A 94 -30.02 -12.14 2.14
C GLU A 94 -30.35 -12.18 3.64
N PHE A 95 -29.67 -13.04 4.40
CA PHE A 95 -29.84 -13.20 5.85
C PHE A 95 -28.84 -12.43 6.73
N GLY A 96 -27.88 -11.69 6.14
CA GLY A 96 -26.94 -10.84 6.88
C GLY A 96 -25.97 -11.61 7.79
N TRP A 97 -25.13 -12.48 7.22
CA TRP A 97 -24.13 -13.21 7.99
C TRP A 97 -23.08 -12.28 8.59
N LYS A 98 -22.83 -12.45 9.89
CA LYS A 98 -21.72 -11.85 10.62
C LYS A 98 -20.81 -12.96 11.14
N ILE A 99 -19.52 -12.88 10.85
CA ILE A 99 -18.53 -13.80 11.40
C ILE A 99 -17.65 -13.02 12.36
N ASP A 100 -17.60 -13.48 13.61
CA ASP A 100 -16.78 -12.93 14.67
C ASP A 100 -15.77 -13.97 15.16
N GLY A 101 -14.49 -13.73 14.95
CA GLY A 101 -13.45 -14.72 15.25
C GLY A 101 -13.37 -15.07 16.74
N ALA A 102 -13.55 -14.10 17.64
CA ALA A 102 -13.51 -14.34 19.09
C ALA A 102 -14.70 -15.21 19.56
N SER A 103 -15.88 -15.01 18.96
CA SER A 103 -17.05 -15.86 19.20
C SER A 103 -16.79 -17.28 18.71
N LEU A 104 -16.18 -17.46 17.53
CA LEU A 104 -15.82 -18.78 17.01
C LEU A 104 -14.73 -19.48 17.84
N GLU A 105 -13.73 -18.77 18.35
CA GLU A 105 -12.72 -19.33 19.27
C GLU A 105 -13.40 -20.00 20.48
N LYS A 106 -14.32 -19.27 21.11
CA LYS A 106 -15.06 -19.74 22.28
C LYS A 106 -16.01 -20.89 21.94
N GLU A 107 -16.72 -20.79 20.82
CA GLU A 107 -17.75 -21.76 20.43
C GLU A 107 -17.16 -23.09 19.95
N LEU A 108 -16.08 -23.04 19.17
CA LEU A 108 -15.44 -24.22 18.58
C LEU A 108 -14.32 -24.80 19.47
N GLY A 109 -13.90 -24.07 20.50
CA GLY A 109 -12.78 -24.46 21.37
C GLY A 109 -11.40 -24.35 20.69
N ILE A 110 -11.32 -23.65 19.56
CA ILE A 110 -10.07 -23.43 18.81
C ILE A 110 -9.27 -22.33 19.52
N LYS A 111 -7.97 -22.56 19.74
CA LYS A 111 -7.13 -21.62 20.52
C LYS A 111 -7.04 -20.23 19.87
N VAL A 112 -7.00 -20.18 18.55
CA VAL A 112 -6.94 -18.92 17.80
C VAL A 112 -7.72 -19.01 16.49
N VAL A 113 -8.63 -18.07 16.26
CA VAL A 113 -9.36 -17.90 15.00
C VAL A 113 -9.08 -16.49 14.48
N LYS A 114 -8.48 -16.39 13.30
CA LYS A 114 -8.23 -15.12 12.62
C LYS A 114 -9.03 -15.02 11.33
N LEU A 115 -9.73 -13.91 11.19
CA LEU A 115 -10.33 -13.49 9.94
C LEU A 115 -9.35 -12.56 9.24
N ILE A 116 -9.12 -12.82 7.96
CA ILE A 116 -8.32 -11.97 7.08
C ILE A 116 -9.12 -11.65 5.83
N ASN A 117 -8.83 -10.52 5.20
CA ASN A 117 -9.40 -10.20 3.90
C ASN A 117 -8.92 -11.23 2.84
N ASP A 118 -9.76 -11.51 1.84
CA ASP A 118 -9.45 -12.43 0.73
C ASP A 118 -8.17 -12.08 -0.03
N PHE A 119 -7.92 -10.79 -0.27
CA PHE A 119 -6.65 -10.33 -0.86
C PHE A 119 -5.48 -10.37 0.12
N ALA A 120 -5.70 -10.22 1.43
CA ALA A 120 -4.65 -10.50 2.41
C ALA A 120 -4.24 -11.98 2.41
N ALA A 121 -5.21 -12.89 2.28
CA ALA A 121 -4.93 -14.31 2.07
C ALA A 121 -4.16 -14.52 0.77
N MET A 122 -4.58 -13.88 -0.33
CA MET A 122 -3.83 -13.93 -1.59
C MET A 122 -2.38 -13.44 -1.43
N GLY A 123 -2.15 -12.38 -0.65
CA GLY A 123 -0.82 -11.86 -0.33
C GLY A 123 0.06 -12.87 0.40
N TYR A 124 -0.44 -13.53 1.44
CA TYR A 124 0.28 -14.64 2.08
C TYR A 124 0.54 -15.80 1.11
N GLY A 125 -0.40 -16.06 0.21
CA GLY A 125 -0.25 -17.07 -0.84
C GLY A 125 0.96 -16.81 -1.74
N LEU A 126 1.30 -15.54 -2.02
CA LEU A 126 2.48 -15.18 -2.83
C LEU A 126 3.78 -15.73 -2.26
N LEU A 127 3.89 -15.83 -0.93
CA LEU A 127 5.07 -16.36 -0.24
C LEU A 127 5.26 -17.87 -0.45
N THR A 128 4.23 -18.54 -1.00
CA THR A 128 4.25 -19.98 -1.28
C THR A 128 4.51 -20.31 -2.75
N LEU A 129 4.56 -19.32 -3.65
CA LEU A 129 4.65 -19.53 -5.09
C LEU A 129 5.92 -20.30 -5.49
N ARG A 130 5.72 -21.32 -6.31
CA ARG A 130 6.80 -22.09 -6.94
C ARG A 130 7.13 -21.52 -8.33
N PRO A 131 8.37 -21.70 -8.84
CA PRO A 131 8.82 -21.06 -10.09
C PRO A 131 7.95 -21.32 -11.33
N HIS A 132 7.26 -22.46 -11.43
CA HIS A 132 6.39 -22.79 -12.56
C HIS A 132 4.96 -22.21 -12.44
N GLU A 133 4.64 -21.55 -11.32
CA GLU A 133 3.30 -21.02 -11.04
C GLU A 133 3.15 -19.54 -11.41
N TYR A 134 4.18 -18.93 -11.99
CA TYR A 134 4.16 -17.56 -12.47
C TYR A 134 5.03 -17.38 -13.70
N LEU A 135 4.77 -16.31 -14.45
CA LEU A 135 5.62 -15.83 -15.52
C LEU A 135 6.39 -14.60 -15.06
N VAL A 136 7.67 -14.53 -15.42
CA VAL A 136 8.50 -13.35 -15.21
C VAL A 136 8.21 -12.35 -16.33
N MET A 137 7.72 -11.16 -15.98
CA MET A 137 7.30 -10.14 -16.96
C MET A 137 8.43 -9.16 -17.30
N ASN A 138 9.45 -9.04 -16.45
CA ASN A 138 10.67 -8.27 -16.69
C ASN A 138 11.88 -8.90 -15.99
N ASP A 139 13.08 -8.70 -16.56
CA ASP A 139 14.32 -9.27 -16.04
C ASP A 139 14.93 -8.38 -14.93
N VAL A 140 14.37 -8.50 -13.73
CA VAL A 140 14.80 -7.78 -12.52
C VAL A 140 14.85 -8.77 -11.35
N PRO A 141 15.93 -8.80 -10.56
CA PRO A 141 16.00 -9.67 -9.39
C PRO A 141 15.16 -9.11 -8.23
N LYS A 142 14.61 -10.01 -7.40
CA LYS A 142 13.94 -9.65 -6.14
C LYS A 142 14.96 -9.10 -5.14
N GLU A 143 14.60 -8.04 -4.44
CA GLU A 143 15.32 -7.57 -3.25
C GLU A 143 14.81 -8.30 -2.00
N GLU A 144 15.71 -8.97 -1.30
CA GLU A 144 15.38 -9.67 -0.05
C GLU A 144 14.91 -8.68 1.01
N GLY A 145 13.77 -8.95 1.66
CA GLY A 145 13.14 -8.03 2.62
C GLY A 145 12.44 -6.82 1.98
N GLY A 146 12.52 -6.68 0.65
CA GLY A 146 11.81 -5.62 -0.07
C GLY A 146 10.30 -5.79 -0.03
N VAL A 147 9.57 -4.69 -0.21
CA VAL A 147 8.10 -4.68 -0.24
C VAL A 147 7.59 -5.60 -1.34
N ILE A 148 6.57 -6.38 -1.05
CA ILE A 148 5.80 -7.16 -2.03
C ILE A 148 4.45 -6.47 -2.19
N ALA A 149 3.94 -6.37 -3.41
CA ALA A 149 2.58 -5.90 -3.64
C ALA A 149 1.91 -6.69 -4.76
N THR A 150 0.58 -6.70 -4.77
CA THR A 150 -0.19 -7.39 -5.79
C THR A 150 -1.41 -6.60 -6.20
N VAL A 151 -1.79 -6.78 -7.45
CA VAL A 151 -3.08 -6.34 -8.00
C VAL A 151 -3.73 -7.52 -8.70
N GLY A 152 -5.03 -7.71 -8.51
CA GLY A 152 -5.75 -8.84 -9.07
C GLY A 152 -7.13 -8.49 -9.58
N ALA A 153 -7.38 -8.77 -10.86
CA ALA A 153 -8.67 -8.55 -11.51
C ALA A 153 -9.46 -9.86 -11.67
N GLY A 154 -10.70 -9.85 -11.19
CA GLY A 154 -11.68 -10.94 -11.25
C GLY A 154 -13.08 -10.37 -11.28
N THR A 155 -13.98 -10.81 -10.39
CA THR A 155 -15.30 -10.17 -10.18
C THR A 155 -15.17 -8.72 -9.72
N GLY A 156 -14.08 -8.38 -9.03
CA GLY A 156 -13.67 -7.02 -8.71
C GLY A 156 -12.21 -6.77 -9.06
N LEU A 157 -11.66 -5.72 -8.46
CA LEU A 157 -10.24 -5.41 -8.46
C LEU A 157 -9.81 -5.37 -6.99
N GLY A 158 -8.83 -6.18 -6.61
CA GLY A 158 -8.28 -6.15 -5.27
C GLY A 158 -6.77 -5.95 -5.29
N GLU A 159 -6.27 -5.47 -4.17
CA GLU A 159 -4.86 -5.17 -3.94
C GLU A 159 -4.49 -5.48 -2.50
N CYS A 160 -3.22 -5.81 -2.28
CA CYS A 160 -2.62 -5.83 -0.96
C CYS A 160 -1.11 -5.63 -1.09
N PHE A 161 -0.45 -5.38 0.04
CA PHE A 161 1.00 -5.31 0.11
C PHE A 161 1.52 -6.08 1.33
N LEU A 162 2.80 -6.43 1.30
CA LEU A 162 3.50 -7.09 2.38
C LEU A 162 4.81 -6.37 2.67
N THR A 163 5.10 -6.21 3.96
CA THR A 163 6.37 -5.68 4.45
C THR A 163 7.05 -6.74 5.31
N ALA A 164 8.37 -6.83 5.22
CA ALA A 164 9.16 -7.71 6.07
C ALA A 164 9.43 -7.03 7.41
N GLY A 165 9.23 -7.78 8.50
CA GLY A 165 9.69 -7.39 9.83
C GLY A 165 11.20 -7.52 9.98
N SER A 166 11.72 -7.13 11.14
CA SER A 166 13.12 -7.27 11.52
C SER A 166 13.59 -8.74 11.58
N ASP A 167 12.65 -9.67 11.80
CA ASP A 167 12.86 -11.12 11.75
C ASP A 167 12.87 -11.69 10.31
N GLY A 168 12.64 -10.85 9.29
CA GLY A 168 12.50 -11.24 7.89
C GLY A 168 11.16 -11.88 7.54
N ALA A 169 10.24 -12.04 8.50
CA ALA A 169 8.90 -12.54 8.24
C ALA A 169 8.03 -11.45 7.62
N TYR A 170 7.26 -11.81 6.59
CA TYR A 170 6.34 -10.89 5.93
C TYR A 170 5.00 -10.83 6.64
N SER A 171 4.52 -9.62 6.87
CA SER A 171 3.13 -9.35 7.27
C SER A 171 2.37 -8.75 6.10
N CYS A 172 1.16 -9.26 5.86
CA CYS A 172 0.28 -8.77 4.79
C CYS A 172 -0.72 -7.75 5.30
N PHE A 173 -0.87 -6.66 4.55
CA PHE A 173 -1.78 -5.57 4.84
C PHE A 173 -2.83 -5.51 3.73
N ALA A 174 -4.08 -5.74 4.12
CA ALA A 174 -5.23 -5.58 3.23
C ALA A 174 -5.41 -4.11 2.86
N CYS A 175 -5.90 -3.86 1.66
CA CYS A 175 -6.29 -2.51 1.25
C CYS A 175 -7.50 -2.55 0.32
N GLU A 176 -8.10 -1.38 0.12
CA GLU A 176 -9.24 -1.19 -0.79
C GLU A 176 -8.77 -0.51 -2.08
N GLY A 177 -7.53 -0.81 -2.50
CA GLY A 177 -6.85 -0.13 -3.60
C GLY A 177 -7.57 -0.19 -4.94
N GLY A 178 -8.39 -1.22 -5.20
CA GLY A 178 -9.20 -1.30 -6.42
C GLY A 178 -10.39 -0.32 -6.46
N HIS A 179 -10.62 0.41 -5.37
CA HIS A 179 -11.58 1.50 -5.26
C HIS A 179 -10.97 2.89 -5.45
N THR A 180 -9.71 3.01 -5.91
CA THR A 180 -9.16 4.33 -6.28
C THR A 180 -9.85 4.93 -7.50
N ASP A 181 -9.74 6.25 -7.64
CA ASP A 181 -10.31 7.00 -8.77
C ASP A 181 -9.74 6.49 -10.11
N PHE A 182 -10.60 6.25 -11.10
CA PHE A 182 -10.17 5.90 -12.46
C PHE A 182 -9.66 7.14 -13.21
N ALA A 183 -8.40 7.11 -13.64
CA ALA A 183 -7.79 8.15 -14.45
C ALA A 183 -7.81 7.80 -15.96
N PRO A 184 -8.66 8.46 -16.78
CA PRO A 184 -8.75 8.19 -18.21
C PRO A 184 -7.52 8.74 -18.97
N ALA A 185 -6.98 7.94 -19.89
CA ALA A 185 -5.75 8.28 -20.62
C ALA A 185 -5.97 8.95 -21.98
N ASN A 186 -7.16 8.89 -22.57
CA ASN A 186 -7.44 9.45 -23.89
C ASN A 186 -8.92 9.82 -24.02
N ASP A 187 -9.28 10.48 -25.12
CA ASP A 187 -10.62 10.99 -25.36
C ASP A 187 -11.68 9.89 -25.32
N LEU A 188 -11.39 8.71 -25.88
CA LEU A 188 -12.31 7.56 -25.85
C LEU A 188 -12.57 7.09 -24.41
N GLU A 189 -11.54 7.04 -23.56
CA GLU A 189 -11.69 6.69 -22.16
C GLU A 189 -12.36 7.78 -21.33
N ILE A 190 -12.20 9.06 -21.68
CA ILE A 190 -12.96 10.17 -21.09
C ILE A 190 -14.45 10.02 -21.41
N GLU A 191 -14.80 9.61 -22.63
CA GLU A 191 -16.19 9.33 -23.00
C GLU A 191 -16.77 8.13 -22.22
N ILE A 192 -16.00 7.04 -22.08
CA ILE A 192 -16.39 5.90 -21.24
C ILE A 192 -16.61 6.34 -19.78
N TYR A 193 -15.68 7.13 -19.24
CA TYR A 193 -15.78 7.68 -17.89
C TYR A 193 -17.06 8.51 -17.70
N ASN A 194 -17.40 9.37 -18.66
CA ASN A 194 -18.61 10.17 -18.63
C ASN A 194 -19.90 9.33 -18.74
N ASP A 195 -19.92 8.29 -19.58
CA ASP A 195 -21.06 7.36 -19.69
C ASP A 195 -21.30 6.60 -18.39
N ILE A 196 -20.23 6.13 -17.74
CA ILE A 196 -20.32 5.48 -16.41
C ILE A 196 -20.86 6.45 -15.36
N LYS A 197 -20.34 7.68 -15.31
CA LYS A 197 -20.79 8.70 -14.36
C LYS A 197 -22.27 9.04 -14.54
N SER A 198 -22.75 9.12 -15.78
CA SER A 198 -24.19 9.33 -16.07
C SER A 198 -25.03 8.18 -15.53
N LYS A 199 -24.67 6.93 -15.84
CA LYS A 199 -25.39 5.73 -15.40
C LYS A 199 -25.43 5.60 -13.87
N VAL A 200 -24.32 5.87 -13.19
CA VAL A 200 -24.27 5.85 -11.72
C VAL A 200 -25.17 6.93 -11.11
N ARG A 201 -25.17 8.14 -11.69
CA ARG A 201 -26.02 9.24 -11.24
C ARG A 201 -27.50 8.89 -11.38
N GLU A 202 -27.89 8.29 -12.51
CA GLU A 202 -29.26 7.82 -12.78
C GLU A 202 -29.68 6.71 -11.82
N ALA A 203 -28.83 5.71 -11.58
CA ALA A 203 -29.16 4.57 -10.74
C ALA A 203 -29.28 4.89 -9.24
N PHE A 204 -28.52 5.87 -8.74
CA PHE A 204 -28.42 6.18 -7.31
C PHE A 204 -28.88 7.60 -6.94
N GLY A 205 -29.71 8.22 -7.79
CA GLY A 205 -30.38 9.50 -7.48
C GLY A 205 -29.44 10.67 -7.18
N GLY A 206 -28.22 10.66 -7.73
CA GLY A 206 -27.21 11.68 -7.48
C GLY A 206 -26.54 11.67 -6.09
N PHE A 207 -26.92 10.75 -5.18
CA PHE A 207 -26.31 10.63 -3.84
C PHE A 207 -24.95 9.93 -3.89
N CYS A 208 -24.74 9.06 -4.89
CA CYS A 208 -23.43 8.54 -5.26
C CYS A 208 -22.75 9.60 -6.14
N GLY A 209 -21.94 10.46 -5.51
CA GLY A 209 -21.24 11.57 -6.16
C GLY A 209 -20.34 11.14 -7.32
N SER A 210 -19.77 12.12 -8.01
CA SER A 210 -18.99 12.14 -9.26
C SER A 210 -17.84 11.12 -9.46
N PHE A 211 -17.72 10.09 -8.64
CA PHE A 211 -16.62 9.15 -8.52
C PHE A 211 -16.84 7.87 -9.34
N THR A 212 -15.88 7.58 -10.21
CA THR A 212 -15.76 6.30 -10.91
C THR A 212 -14.52 5.61 -10.40
N ASP A 213 -14.67 4.49 -9.69
CA ASP A 213 -13.52 3.69 -9.26
C ASP A 213 -12.93 2.82 -10.39
N ALA A 214 -11.64 2.48 -10.24
CA ALA A 214 -10.87 1.68 -11.17
C ALA A 214 -11.54 0.33 -11.50
N ARG A 215 -12.15 -0.34 -10.51
CA ARG A 215 -12.87 -1.62 -10.72
C ARG A 215 -14.02 -1.57 -11.72
N ARG A 216 -14.65 -0.40 -11.98
CA ARG A 216 -15.72 -0.28 -12.99
C ARG A 216 -15.20 -0.47 -14.42
N ILE A 217 -13.89 -0.37 -14.61
CA ILE A 217 -13.20 -0.65 -15.86
C ILE A 217 -12.41 -1.96 -15.75
N ILE A 218 -11.69 -2.15 -14.64
CA ILE A 218 -10.73 -3.24 -14.45
C ILE A 218 -11.37 -4.38 -13.63
N SER A 219 -12.40 -5.01 -14.19
CA SER A 219 -13.01 -6.23 -13.64
C SER A 219 -13.76 -6.99 -14.72
N GLY A 220 -14.29 -8.18 -14.40
CA GLY A 220 -15.16 -8.94 -15.29
C GLY A 220 -16.39 -8.13 -15.73
N PRO A 221 -17.14 -7.51 -14.79
CA PRO A 221 -18.18 -6.54 -15.12
C PRO A 221 -17.66 -5.29 -15.86
N GLY A 222 -16.40 -4.89 -15.63
CA GLY A 222 -15.77 -3.79 -16.35
C GLY A 222 -15.59 -4.06 -17.84
N LEU A 223 -15.27 -5.30 -18.24
CA LEU A 223 -15.26 -5.71 -19.65
C LEU A 223 -16.63 -5.49 -20.31
N ALA A 224 -17.70 -5.91 -19.63
CA ALA A 224 -19.06 -5.70 -20.12
C ALA A 224 -19.42 -4.22 -20.24
N THR A 225 -18.95 -3.39 -19.30
CA THR A 225 -19.14 -1.94 -19.31
C THR A 225 -18.49 -1.30 -20.54
N ILE A 226 -17.23 -1.65 -20.82
CA ILE A 226 -16.49 -1.13 -21.99
C ILE A 226 -17.16 -1.60 -23.29
N TYR A 227 -17.44 -2.90 -23.43
CA TYR A 227 -18.06 -3.45 -24.65
C TYR A 227 -19.43 -2.81 -24.90
N SER A 228 -20.27 -2.66 -23.87
CA SER A 228 -21.59 -2.03 -24.00
C SER A 228 -21.49 -0.59 -24.48
N PHE A 229 -20.50 0.16 -23.98
CA PHE A 229 -20.23 1.52 -24.46
C PHE A 229 -19.82 1.52 -25.94
N LEU A 230 -18.87 0.65 -26.32
CA LEU A 230 -18.39 0.57 -27.71
C LEU A 230 -19.49 0.15 -28.69
N ALA A 231 -20.33 -0.83 -28.32
CA ALA A 231 -21.46 -1.28 -29.13
C ALA A 231 -22.51 -0.16 -29.34
N LYS A 232 -22.75 0.66 -28.31
CA LYS A 232 -23.61 1.85 -28.41
C LYS A 232 -22.99 2.94 -29.29
N LYS A 233 -21.67 3.16 -29.17
CA LYS A 233 -20.95 4.21 -29.92
C LYS A 233 -20.76 3.87 -31.39
N TYR A 234 -20.56 2.58 -31.70
CA TYR A 234 -20.28 2.06 -33.04
C TYR A 234 -21.27 0.95 -33.42
N PRO A 235 -22.57 1.25 -33.57
CA PRO A 235 -23.60 0.25 -33.88
C PRO A 235 -23.32 -0.48 -35.20
N GLU A 236 -22.63 0.17 -36.14
CA GLU A 236 -22.22 -0.41 -37.43
C GLU A 236 -21.15 -1.50 -37.31
N LYS A 237 -20.45 -1.57 -36.18
CA LYS A 237 -19.39 -2.57 -35.89
C LYS A 237 -19.87 -3.72 -35.02
N VAL A 238 -21.14 -3.72 -34.62
CA VAL A 238 -21.71 -4.77 -33.79
C VAL A 238 -21.92 -6.03 -34.62
N ASP A 239 -21.27 -7.13 -34.21
CA ASP A 239 -21.60 -8.47 -34.71
C ASP A 239 -22.89 -8.95 -34.01
N PRO A 240 -24.00 -9.17 -34.72
CA PRO A 240 -25.28 -9.52 -34.10
C PRO A 240 -25.22 -10.81 -33.28
N LYS A 241 -24.45 -11.81 -33.71
CA LYS A 241 -24.36 -13.11 -33.05
C LYS A 241 -23.61 -12.98 -31.72
N VAL A 242 -22.46 -12.32 -31.74
CA VAL A 242 -21.66 -12.08 -30.52
C VAL A 242 -22.44 -11.19 -29.56
N HIS A 243 -23.17 -10.19 -30.07
CA HIS A 243 -23.96 -9.30 -29.24
C HIS A 243 -25.14 -10.01 -28.56
N GLU A 244 -25.85 -10.89 -29.27
CA GLU A 244 -26.91 -11.72 -28.69
C GLU A 244 -26.35 -12.64 -27.60
N GLU A 245 -25.21 -13.29 -27.84
CA GLU A 245 -24.54 -14.11 -26.83
C GLU A 245 -24.16 -13.29 -25.59
N PHE A 246 -23.61 -12.09 -25.79
CA PHE A 246 -23.28 -11.16 -24.73
C PHE A 246 -24.51 -10.75 -23.90
N LEU A 247 -25.64 -10.44 -24.53
CA LEU A 247 -26.88 -10.07 -23.82
C LEU A 247 -27.43 -11.24 -22.99
N ASN A 248 -27.29 -12.47 -23.48
CA ASN A 248 -27.78 -13.68 -22.81
C ASN A 248 -26.83 -14.24 -21.75
N ALA A 249 -25.58 -13.77 -21.69
CA ALA A 249 -24.54 -14.34 -20.83
C ALA A 249 -24.62 -13.95 -19.34
N ASN A 250 -25.49 -13.02 -18.94
CA ASN A 250 -25.61 -12.53 -17.55
C ASN A 250 -24.24 -12.20 -16.93
N THR A 251 -23.82 -12.92 -15.88
CA THR A 251 -22.54 -12.71 -15.18
C THR A 251 -21.31 -13.20 -15.96
N GLN A 252 -21.50 -13.88 -17.10
CA GLN A 252 -20.45 -14.43 -17.96
C GLN A 252 -20.13 -13.55 -19.18
N GLN A 253 -20.63 -12.32 -19.23
CA GLN A 253 -20.35 -11.37 -20.32
C GLN A 253 -18.86 -11.17 -20.63
N GLY A 254 -18.02 -11.08 -19.59
CA GLY A 254 -16.56 -10.98 -19.77
C GLY A 254 -15.94 -12.18 -20.46
N LYS A 255 -16.53 -13.38 -20.29
CA LYS A 255 -16.09 -14.61 -20.97
C LYS A 255 -16.39 -14.53 -22.47
N VAL A 256 -17.60 -14.12 -22.85
CA VAL A 256 -18.00 -13.93 -24.26
C VAL A 256 -17.04 -12.97 -24.96
N ILE A 257 -16.71 -11.86 -24.31
CA ILE A 257 -15.74 -10.88 -24.83
C ILE A 257 -14.37 -11.53 -25.02
N GLY A 258 -13.85 -12.23 -24.00
CA GLY A 258 -12.54 -12.89 -24.06
C GLY A 258 -12.44 -13.95 -25.18
N GLU A 259 -13.46 -14.78 -25.33
CA GLU A 259 -13.50 -15.85 -26.34
C GLU A 259 -13.59 -15.32 -27.77
N ASN A 260 -14.26 -14.18 -27.97
CA ASN A 260 -14.45 -13.57 -29.28
C ASN A 260 -13.41 -12.49 -29.63
N ALA A 261 -12.52 -12.09 -28.71
CA ALA A 261 -11.61 -10.97 -28.93
C ALA A 261 -10.59 -11.15 -30.06
N LYS A 262 -10.30 -12.38 -30.48
CA LYS A 262 -9.39 -12.64 -31.63
C LYS A 262 -10.08 -12.47 -32.98
N THR A 263 -11.41 -12.52 -33.02
CA THR A 263 -12.21 -12.56 -34.25
C THR A 263 -13.23 -11.43 -34.35
N ASN A 264 -13.51 -10.71 -33.27
CA ASN A 264 -14.45 -9.60 -33.21
C ASN A 264 -13.76 -8.28 -32.83
N GLU A 265 -13.95 -7.24 -33.64
CA GLU A 265 -13.29 -5.94 -33.48
C GLU A 265 -13.60 -5.26 -32.14
N LEU A 266 -14.88 -5.22 -31.74
CA LEU A 266 -15.30 -4.57 -30.50
C LEU A 266 -14.82 -5.34 -29.26
N CYS A 267 -14.83 -6.67 -29.31
CA CYS A 267 -14.25 -7.50 -28.24
C CYS A 267 -12.73 -7.30 -28.14
N ASN A 268 -12.00 -7.23 -29.26
CA ASN A 268 -10.58 -6.92 -29.26
C ASN A 268 -10.30 -5.55 -28.63
N GLN A 269 -10.99 -4.51 -29.10
CA GLN A 269 -10.84 -3.15 -28.59
C GLN A 269 -11.18 -3.06 -27.09
N THR A 270 -12.19 -3.81 -26.65
CA THR A 270 -12.54 -3.92 -25.23
C THR A 270 -11.39 -4.45 -24.39
N LEU A 271 -10.75 -5.55 -24.82
CA LEU A 271 -9.59 -6.10 -24.11
C LEU A 271 -8.38 -5.15 -24.14
N GLU A 272 -8.14 -4.43 -25.24
CA GLU A 272 -7.03 -3.47 -25.30
C GLU A 272 -7.22 -2.31 -24.32
N ILE A 273 -8.45 -1.78 -24.21
CA ILE A 273 -8.79 -0.74 -23.22
C ILE A 273 -8.65 -1.30 -21.80
N PHE A 274 -9.21 -2.48 -21.53
CA PHE A 274 -9.12 -3.14 -20.22
C PHE A 274 -7.67 -3.36 -19.79
N VAL A 275 -6.83 -3.94 -20.65
CA VAL A 275 -5.43 -4.26 -20.34
C VAL A 275 -4.59 -3.00 -20.19
N GLY A 276 -4.85 -1.96 -20.99
CA GLY A 276 -4.21 -0.64 -20.83
C GLY A 276 -4.57 0.01 -19.50
N ALA A 277 -5.85 0.02 -19.14
CA ALA A 277 -6.32 0.50 -17.84
C ALA A 277 -5.71 -0.29 -16.68
N TYR A 278 -5.66 -1.62 -16.79
CA TYR A 278 -5.06 -2.48 -15.79
C TYR A 278 -3.56 -2.19 -15.61
N GLY A 279 -2.81 -2.05 -16.70
CA GLY A 279 -1.40 -1.65 -16.64
C GLY A 279 -1.21 -0.32 -15.92
N ARG A 280 -2.05 0.69 -16.19
CA ARG A 280 -1.95 2.00 -15.52
C ARG A 280 -2.21 1.92 -14.02
N GLU A 281 -3.23 1.17 -13.59
CA GLU A 281 -3.52 1.02 -12.16
C GLU A 281 -2.45 0.19 -11.45
N ALA A 282 -1.95 -0.87 -12.08
CA ALA A 282 -0.76 -1.58 -11.61
C ALA A 282 0.42 -0.63 -11.41
N GLY A 283 0.67 0.27 -12.37
CA GLY A 283 1.69 1.31 -12.24
C GLY A 283 1.41 2.31 -11.10
N ASN A 284 0.15 2.66 -10.84
CA ASN A 284 -0.23 3.51 -9.70
C ASN A 284 0.04 2.80 -8.37
N ALA A 285 -0.35 1.53 -8.25
CA ALA A 285 -0.05 0.71 -7.09
C ALA A 285 1.47 0.59 -6.86
N MET A 286 2.25 0.33 -7.92
CA MET A 286 3.71 0.27 -7.83
C MET A 286 4.34 1.59 -7.36
N LEU A 287 3.79 2.74 -7.75
CA LEU A 287 4.25 4.04 -7.23
C LEU A 287 3.97 4.21 -5.73
N LYS A 288 2.87 3.66 -5.22
CA LYS A 288 2.51 3.71 -3.79
C LYS A 288 3.32 2.74 -2.93
N TYR A 289 3.76 1.61 -3.48
CA TYR A 289 4.45 0.57 -2.69
C TYR A 289 5.95 0.42 -2.98
N LEU A 290 6.43 0.81 -4.16
CA LEU A 290 7.78 0.52 -4.69
C LEU A 290 8.24 -0.93 -4.41
N PRO A 291 7.54 -1.93 -4.97
CA PRO A 291 7.62 -3.33 -4.57
C PRO A 291 8.88 -4.05 -5.08
N ARG A 292 10.05 -3.73 -4.53
CA ARG A 292 11.34 -4.34 -4.93
C ARG A 292 11.47 -5.82 -4.54
N GLY A 293 10.65 -6.30 -3.59
CA GLY A 293 10.51 -7.74 -3.30
C GLY A 293 9.67 -8.50 -4.33
N GLY A 294 8.89 -7.78 -5.15
CA GLY A 294 8.11 -8.30 -6.26
C GLY A 294 6.71 -7.71 -6.34
N PHE A 295 6.31 -7.35 -7.56
CA PHE A 295 4.95 -6.98 -7.91
C PHE A 295 4.27 -8.13 -8.64
N TYR A 296 3.11 -8.56 -8.15
CA TYR A 296 2.40 -9.73 -8.68
C TYR A 296 1.07 -9.32 -9.29
N ILE A 297 0.82 -9.82 -10.50
CA ILE A 297 -0.45 -9.71 -11.19
C ILE A 297 -1.21 -11.00 -10.93
N THR A 298 -2.24 -10.92 -10.09
CA THR A 298 -3.08 -12.04 -9.68
C THR A 298 -4.48 -11.92 -10.30
N GLY A 299 -5.41 -12.75 -9.82
CA GLY A 299 -6.78 -12.80 -10.32
C GLY A 299 -6.91 -13.60 -11.62
N GLY A 300 -8.14 -14.04 -11.91
CA GLY A 300 -8.40 -14.97 -13.01
C GLY A 300 -8.40 -14.34 -14.40
N LEU A 301 -8.50 -13.01 -14.55
CA LEU A 301 -8.64 -12.39 -15.86
C LEU A 301 -7.33 -12.31 -16.64
N ALA A 302 -6.21 -12.02 -15.98
CA ALA A 302 -4.90 -11.94 -16.63
C ALA A 302 -4.45 -13.28 -17.24
N PRO A 303 -4.43 -14.41 -16.50
CA PRO A 303 -4.02 -15.70 -17.07
C PRO A 303 -4.97 -16.19 -18.18
N LYS A 304 -6.26 -15.88 -18.11
CA LYS A 304 -7.24 -16.23 -19.17
C LYS A 304 -7.07 -15.41 -20.47
N ASN A 305 -6.37 -14.28 -20.41
CA ASN A 305 -6.15 -13.37 -21.55
C ASN A 305 -4.65 -13.15 -21.83
N LEU A 306 -3.83 -14.18 -21.61
CA LEU A 306 -2.37 -14.09 -21.52
C LEU A 306 -1.70 -13.36 -22.69
N ASP A 307 -2.18 -13.58 -23.93
CA ASP A 307 -1.63 -12.94 -25.14
C ASP A 307 -1.66 -11.40 -25.06
N TYR A 308 -2.67 -10.79 -24.44
CA TYR A 308 -2.77 -9.33 -24.33
C TYR A 308 -1.82 -8.75 -23.28
N PHE A 309 -1.48 -9.54 -22.26
CA PHE A 309 -0.52 -9.13 -21.22
C PHE A 309 0.93 -9.35 -21.65
N THR A 310 1.20 -10.37 -22.46
CA THR A 310 2.56 -10.83 -22.76
C THR A 310 3.05 -10.56 -24.18
N LYS A 311 2.17 -10.49 -25.19
CA LYS A 311 2.60 -10.37 -26.60
C LYS A 311 2.32 -9.00 -27.22
N LYS A 312 1.28 -8.30 -26.74
CA LYS A 312 0.91 -6.98 -27.28
C LYS A 312 1.63 -5.81 -26.61
N ASP A 313 2.43 -6.06 -25.58
CA ASP A 313 3.10 -5.06 -24.72
C ASP A 313 2.19 -3.96 -24.12
N ILE A 314 0.86 -4.06 -24.26
CA ILE A 314 -0.10 -3.04 -23.80
C ILE A 314 0.04 -2.82 -22.30
N PHE A 315 0.02 -3.91 -21.53
CA PHE A 315 0.07 -3.86 -20.06
C PHE A 315 1.35 -3.17 -19.57
N LEU A 316 2.52 -3.68 -19.96
CA LEU A 316 3.81 -3.15 -19.50
C LEU A 316 4.06 -1.73 -20.01
N ASN A 317 3.69 -1.42 -21.25
CA ASN A 317 3.80 -0.05 -21.77
C ASN A 317 2.94 0.92 -20.94
N SER A 318 1.70 0.55 -20.62
CA SER A 318 0.81 1.38 -19.80
C SER A 318 1.27 1.51 -18.35
N LEU A 319 1.81 0.43 -17.77
CA LEU A 319 2.37 0.39 -16.42
C LEU A 319 3.58 1.31 -16.30
N PHE A 320 4.53 1.23 -17.23
CA PHE A 320 5.75 2.01 -17.18
C PHE A 320 5.61 3.44 -17.70
N ASP A 321 4.45 3.87 -18.20
CA ASP A 321 4.20 5.22 -18.74
C ASP A 321 4.10 6.30 -17.62
N LYS A 322 4.94 6.27 -16.59
CA LYS A 322 4.90 7.19 -15.43
C LYS A 322 5.88 8.38 -15.55
N GLY A 323 6.17 8.80 -16.78
CA GLY A 323 7.04 9.96 -17.06
C GLY A 323 8.42 9.84 -16.43
N ARG A 324 8.81 10.83 -15.61
CA ARG A 324 10.18 10.90 -15.04
C ARG A 324 10.49 9.78 -14.03
N VAL A 325 9.47 9.15 -13.43
CA VAL A 325 9.63 8.10 -12.42
C VAL A 325 9.53 6.69 -13.00
N SER A 326 9.32 6.57 -14.32
CA SER A 326 9.37 5.28 -15.02
C SER A 326 10.63 4.45 -14.72
N PRO A 327 11.85 5.03 -14.59
CA PRO A 327 13.03 4.25 -14.23
C PRO A 327 12.91 3.54 -12.88
N ALA A 328 12.31 4.17 -11.86
CA ALA A 328 12.15 3.56 -10.54
C ALA A 328 11.26 2.30 -10.60
N LEU A 329 10.18 2.35 -11.40
CA LEU A 329 9.29 1.21 -11.59
C LEU A 329 9.97 0.07 -12.35
N ARG A 330 10.86 0.40 -13.30
CA ARG A 330 11.63 -0.60 -14.05
C ARG A 330 12.62 -1.38 -13.20
N GLU A 331 12.92 -0.91 -11.99
CA GLU A 331 13.74 -1.63 -11.01
C GLU A 331 12.91 -2.52 -10.07
N CYS A 332 11.59 -2.60 -10.25
CA CYS A 332 10.75 -3.53 -9.51
C CYS A 332 10.53 -4.81 -10.35
N PRO A 333 10.70 -6.01 -9.77
CA PRO A 333 10.37 -7.25 -10.46
C PRO A 333 8.86 -7.44 -10.58
N ILE A 334 8.39 -7.91 -11.74
CA ILE A 334 6.98 -8.07 -12.07
C ILE A 334 6.71 -9.51 -12.48
N TYR A 335 5.67 -10.10 -11.90
CA TYR A 335 5.27 -11.48 -12.14
C TYR A 335 3.79 -11.58 -12.47
N LEU A 336 3.42 -12.45 -13.42
CA LEU A 336 2.02 -12.80 -13.69
C LEU A 336 1.75 -14.19 -13.11
N VAL A 337 0.85 -14.28 -12.13
CA VAL A 337 0.53 -15.53 -11.42
C VAL A 337 -0.43 -16.39 -12.25
N LEU A 338 -0.11 -17.68 -12.37
CA LEU A 338 -0.87 -18.65 -13.18
C LEU A 338 -1.78 -19.57 -12.34
N THR A 339 -1.53 -19.67 -11.03
CA THR A 339 -2.32 -20.53 -10.12
C THR A 339 -3.58 -19.80 -9.60
N GLU A 340 -4.70 -20.53 -9.49
CA GLU A 340 -5.98 -19.99 -9.00
C GLU A 340 -6.22 -20.21 -7.48
N GLU A 341 -5.43 -21.06 -6.82
CA GLU A 341 -5.63 -21.49 -5.40
C GLU A 341 -4.88 -20.62 -4.38
N LEU A 342 -4.45 -19.43 -4.78
CA LEU A 342 -3.51 -18.63 -4.00
C LEU A 342 -4.08 -18.14 -2.67
N GLY A 343 -5.37 -17.76 -2.65
CA GLY A 343 -6.06 -17.33 -1.43
C GLY A 343 -6.15 -18.45 -0.39
N GLU A 344 -6.57 -19.65 -0.81
CA GLU A 344 -6.66 -20.84 0.07
C GLU A 344 -5.27 -21.21 0.63
N ARG A 345 -4.23 -21.18 -0.21
CA ARG A 345 -2.83 -21.41 0.21
C ARG A 345 -2.33 -20.39 1.23
N GLY A 346 -2.71 -19.12 1.07
CA GLY A 346 -2.29 -18.08 2.00
C GLY A 346 -3.03 -18.15 3.33
N ALA A 347 -4.31 -18.52 3.33
CA ALA A 347 -5.03 -18.82 4.57
C ALA A 347 -4.38 -19.99 5.31
N HIS A 348 -4.00 -21.06 4.59
CA HIS A 348 -3.25 -22.18 5.14
C HIS A 348 -1.89 -21.74 5.72
N LEU A 349 -1.10 -20.97 4.97
CA LEU A 349 0.20 -20.45 5.45
C LEU A 349 0.04 -19.63 6.74
N TYR A 350 -0.95 -18.74 6.78
CA TYR A 350 -1.16 -17.90 7.96
C TYR A 350 -1.62 -18.73 9.16
N ALA A 351 -2.47 -19.74 8.97
CA ALA A 351 -2.85 -20.68 10.03
C ALA A 351 -1.63 -21.46 10.57
N TYR A 352 -0.73 -21.89 9.68
CA TYR A 352 0.52 -22.54 10.05
C TYR A 352 1.45 -21.59 10.84
N GLN A 353 1.53 -20.31 10.47
CA GLN A 353 2.32 -19.32 11.21
C GLN A 353 1.76 -19.06 12.61
N LEU A 354 0.43 -19.00 12.75
CA LEU A 354 -0.22 -18.84 14.05
C LEU A 354 0.09 -20.01 15.00
N LEU A 355 0.08 -21.25 14.48
CA LEU A 355 0.47 -22.43 15.25
C LEU A 355 1.83 -22.23 15.93
N ASN A 356 2.86 -21.82 15.17
CA ASN A 356 4.22 -21.62 15.70
C ASN A 356 4.33 -20.46 16.70
N SER A 357 3.53 -19.39 16.52
CA SER A 357 3.50 -18.27 17.48
C SER A 357 2.93 -18.67 18.85
N THR A 358 2.00 -19.64 18.89
CA THR A 358 1.38 -20.12 20.14
C THR A 358 2.24 -21.12 20.92
N HIS A 359 3.29 -21.69 20.30
CA HIS A 359 4.19 -22.66 20.93
C HIS A 359 5.46 -22.03 21.53
N GLY A 360 5.58 -20.70 21.50
CA GLY A 360 6.51 -19.94 22.33
C GLY A 360 7.98 -20.26 22.13
N ASP A 361 8.56 -19.86 21.00
CA ASP A 361 9.99 -19.56 20.99
C ASP A 361 10.21 -18.24 21.72
N LEU A 362 10.72 -18.37 22.94
CA LEU A 362 11.03 -17.32 23.90
C LEU A 362 12.10 -16.37 23.32
N ILE A 363 11.70 -15.30 22.64
CA ILE A 363 12.61 -14.19 22.35
C ILE A 363 12.63 -13.28 23.57
N ILE A 364 13.70 -13.42 24.38
CA ILE A 364 14.01 -12.49 25.47
C ILE A 364 14.54 -11.19 24.82
N SER A 365 13.70 -10.16 24.68
CA SER A 365 14.16 -8.79 24.46
C SER A 365 14.45 -8.16 25.82
N GLY A 366 15.73 -7.98 26.12
CA GLY A 366 16.20 -7.28 27.32
C GLY A 366 16.26 -5.78 27.07
N ASP A 367 15.40 -5.03 27.76
CA ASP A 367 15.47 -3.57 27.85
C ASP A 367 16.69 -3.18 28.71
N CYS A 368 17.59 -2.36 28.17
CA CYS A 368 18.75 -1.82 28.88
C CYS A 368 19.00 -0.37 28.42
N GLY A 369 18.38 0.58 29.12
CA GLY A 369 18.69 2.00 29.02
C GLY A 369 20.13 2.33 29.46
N GLY A 370 20.76 3.25 28.72
CA GLY A 370 22.07 3.80 29.07
C GLY A 370 22.51 4.87 28.08
N THR A 371 22.69 6.09 28.57
CA THR A 371 23.07 7.29 27.81
C THR A 371 24.55 7.26 27.39
N ASN A 372 24.83 7.56 26.12
CA ASN A 372 26.00 8.34 25.69
C ASN A 372 25.85 8.76 24.22
N THR A 373 25.77 10.06 23.99
CA THR A 373 25.61 10.71 22.68
C THR A 373 26.91 10.66 21.88
N ARG A 374 26.88 10.12 20.65
CA ARG A 374 27.88 10.37 19.62
C ARG A 374 27.20 11.06 18.44
N LEU A 375 27.80 12.17 17.98
CA LEU A 375 27.33 12.98 16.87
C LEU A 375 27.36 12.17 15.56
N SER A 376 26.23 12.13 14.86
CA SER A 376 26.09 11.71 13.47
C SER A 376 25.72 12.92 12.62
N LEU A 377 26.40 13.10 11.48
CA LEU A 377 26.15 14.17 10.53
C LEU A 377 25.02 13.75 9.56
N TRP A 378 24.08 14.66 9.31
CA TRP A 378 22.86 14.40 8.51
C TRP A 378 22.92 15.15 7.19
N LEU A 379 22.56 14.48 6.11
CA LEU A 379 22.23 15.11 4.83
C LEU A 379 20.80 14.70 4.48
N ILE A 380 19.87 15.64 4.61
CA ILE A 380 18.46 15.46 4.23
C ILE A 380 18.35 15.82 2.73
N PRO A 381 18.09 14.86 1.83
CA PRO A 381 18.04 15.15 0.41
C PRO A 381 16.72 15.80 0.02
N LYS A 382 16.64 17.13 -0.03
CA LYS A 382 15.47 17.80 -0.61
C LYS A 382 15.50 17.68 -2.14
N GLY A 383 14.70 16.76 -2.70
CA GLY A 383 14.55 16.58 -4.15
C GLY A 383 15.40 15.48 -4.81
N ALA A 384 15.92 14.52 -4.04
CA ALA A 384 16.47 13.28 -4.60
C ALA A 384 15.33 12.38 -5.12
N LYS A 385 15.50 11.77 -6.30
CA LYS A 385 14.43 11.02 -7.01
C LYS A 385 14.72 9.54 -7.21
N SER A 386 15.86 9.05 -6.72
CA SER A 386 16.28 7.66 -6.92
C SER A 386 17.38 7.32 -5.92
N PHE A 387 17.20 6.21 -5.21
CA PHE A 387 18.25 5.52 -4.48
C PHE A 387 18.66 4.31 -5.30
N LYS A 388 19.95 4.21 -5.63
CA LYS A 388 20.52 3.01 -6.24
C LYS A 388 21.57 2.48 -5.28
N GLY A 389 21.18 1.54 -4.42
CA GLY A 389 22.04 1.06 -3.34
C GLY A 389 22.32 2.15 -2.31
N LYS A 390 23.61 2.43 -2.04
CA LYS A 390 24.06 3.41 -1.02
C LYS A 390 24.26 4.83 -1.57
N ASP A 391 23.93 5.06 -2.84
CA ASP A 391 24.07 6.33 -3.56
C ASP A 391 22.72 7.04 -3.75
N SER A 392 22.76 8.38 -3.71
CA SER A 392 21.63 9.27 -4.03
C SER A 392 22.03 10.32 -5.07
N LEU A 393 21.15 10.58 -6.05
CA LEU A 393 21.35 11.58 -7.11
C LEU A 393 20.34 12.73 -6.98
N PHE A 394 20.86 13.97 -6.90
CA PHE A 394 20.05 15.18 -6.93
C PHE A 394 19.79 15.62 -8.35
N THR A 395 18.53 15.55 -8.78
CA THR A 395 18.13 15.91 -10.16
C THR A 395 17.78 17.38 -10.34
N ASN A 396 17.74 18.15 -9.24
CA ASN A 396 17.40 19.57 -9.18
C ASN A 396 18.63 20.50 -9.09
N ILE A 397 19.85 19.95 -8.98
CA ILE A 397 21.10 20.71 -8.97
C ILE A 397 21.79 20.54 -10.33
N LYS A 398 22.17 21.65 -10.96
CA LYS A 398 22.95 21.65 -12.20
C LYS A 398 24.27 20.92 -11.96
N ASP A 399 24.60 19.95 -12.81
CA ASP A 399 25.73 19.01 -12.71
C ASP A 399 25.59 17.88 -11.67
N GLY A 400 24.44 17.77 -11.00
CA GLY A 400 23.98 16.57 -10.28
C GLY A 400 24.89 16.10 -9.15
N TRP A 401 24.71 16.64 -7.95
CA TRP A 401 25.40 16.11 -6.77
C TRP A 401 25.04 14.65 -6.56
N LYS A 402 26.07 13.83 -6.32
CA LYS A 402 25.95 12.44 -5.88
C LYS A 402 26.39 12.37 -4.43
N ILE A 403 25.54 11.81 -3.58
CA ILE A 403 25.85 11.55 -2.18
C ILE A 403 25.97 10.03 -2.02
N ASP A 404 27.08 9.58 -1.44
CA ASP A 404 27.39 8.17 -1.17
C ASP A 404 27.54 7.99 0.35
N GLY A 405 26.72 7.15 0.96
CA GLY A 405 26.77 6.87 2.40
C GLY A 405 28.15 6.39 2.85
N PRO A 406 28.68 5.26 2.34
CA PRO A 406 30.04 4.78 2.58
C PRO A 406 31.15 5.80 2.35
N GLY A 407 31.05 6.60 1.30
CA GLY A 407 31.98 7.69 1.04
C GLY A 407 32.02 8.67 2.21
N LEU A 408 30.84 9.09 2.69
CA LEU A 408 30.71 9.96 3.86
C LEU A 408 31.17 9.28 5.16
N GLU A 409 30.87 8.00 5.38
CA GLU A 409 31.38 7.23 6.53
C GLU A 409 32.90 7.32 6.59
N LYS A 410 33.56 7.07 5.46
CA LYS A 410 35.02 7.07 5.34
C LYS A 410 35.61 8.47 5.47
N GLU A 411 35.06 9.47 4.78
CA GLU A 411 35.60 10.82 4.73
C GLU A 411 35.43 11.57 6.06
N LEU A 412 34.31 11.35 6.75
CA LEU A 412 33.96 12.07 7.97
C LEU A 412 34.27 11.28 9.26
N GLY A 413 34.67 10.01 9.15
CA GLY A 413 34.93 9.15 10.30
C GLY A 413 33.66 8.79 11.09
N ILE A 414 32.50 8.80 10.44
CA ILE A 414 31.21 8.43 11.04
C ILE A 414 31.04 6.91 10.92
N THR A 415 30.69 6.24 12.03
CA THR A 415 30.55 4.76 12.07
C THR A 415 29.53 4.23 11.07
N THR A 416 28.41 4.93 10.91
CA THR A 416 27.35 4.54 9.98
C THR A 416 26.63 5.78 9.45
N VAL A 417 26.52 5.87 8.13
CA VAL A 417 25.73 6.88 7.42
C VAL A 417 24.69 6.15 6.59
N LYS A 418 23.42 6.49 6.83
CA LYS A 418 22.30 6.01 6.03
C LYS A 418 21.64 7.19 5.35
N LEU A 419 21.42 7.07 4.04
CA LEU A 419 20.64 8.02 3.29
C LEU A 419 19.20 7.54 3.28
N ILE A 420 18.28 8.42 3.67
CA ILE A 420 16.84 8.17 3.63
C ILE A 420 16.17 9.22 2.76
N ASN A 421 15.05 8.83 2.13
CA ASN A 421 14.20 9.76 1.41
C ASN A 421 13.66 10.85 2.37
N ASP A 422 13.42 12.06 1.86
CA ASP A 422 12.92 13.19 2.66
C ASP A 422 11.51 12.94 3.23
N PHE A 423 10.62 12.33 2.46
CA PHE A 423 9.32 11.88 2.97
C PHE A 423 9.42 10.67 3.88
N ALA A 424 10.38 9.76 3.68
CA ALA A 424 10.65 8.72 4.68
C ALA A 424 11.12 9.33 6.02
N ALA A 425 11.93 10.38 5.96
CA ALA A 425 12.31 11.16 7.14
C ALA A 425 11.07 11.83 7.76
N MET A 426 10.19 12.45 6.98
CA MET A 426 8.92 12.97 7.52
C MET A 426 8.09 11.88 8.20
N GLY A 427 8.01 10.69 7.61
CA GLY A 427 7.30 9.53 8.15
C GLY A 427 7.78 9.14 9.55
N TYR A 428 9.10 8.98 9.73
CA TYR A 428 9.66 8.76 11.07
C TYR A 428 9.40 9.94 12.03
N GLY A 429 9.39 11.17 11.49
CA GLY A 429 9.09 12.37 12.27
C GLY A 429 7.69 12.34 12.89
N LEU A 430 6.71 11.71 12.23
CA LEU A 430 5.34 11.58 12.74
C LEU A 430 5.29 10.87 14.11
N LEU A 431 6.21 9.95 14.36
CA LEU A 431 6.32 9.21 15.63
C LEU A 431 6.77 10.11 16.79
N THR A 432 7.21 11.32 16.51
CA THR A 432 7.71 12.29 17.50
C THR A 432 6.72 13.42 17.81
N LEU A 433 5.56 13.44 17.13
CA LEU A 433 4.58 14.51 17.25
C LEU A 433 3.94 14.57 18.64
N LYS A 434 3.75 15.79 19.14
CA LYS A 434 3.00 16.08 20.36
C LYS A 434 1.58 16.57 20.01
N PRO A 435 0.60 16.43 20.92
CA PRO A 435 -0.80 16.79 20.64
C PRO A 435 -1.06 18.23 20.18
N HIS A 436 -0.19 19.20 20.51
CA HIS A 436 -0.32 20.60 20.08
C HIS A 436 0.32 20.88 18.70
N GLU A 437 1.00 19.89 18.10
CA GLU A 437 1.72 20.03 16.83
C GLU A 437 0.90 19.56 15.62
N TYR A 438 -0.36 19.18 15.84
CA TYR A 438 -1.30 18.81 14.79
C TYR A 438 -2.74 19.22 15.14
N ILE A 439 -3.57 19.30 14.11
CA ILE A 439 -5.02 19.47 14.23
C ILE A 439 -5.68 18.14 13.88
N VAL A 440 -6.62 17.70 14.72
CA VAL A 440 -7.47 16.54 14.43
C VAL A 440 -8.59 16.97 13.47
N LEU A 441 -8.67 16.36 12.29
CA LEU A 441 -9.67 16.70 11.28
C LEU A 441 -10.95 15.86 11.38
N ASN A 442 -10.88 14.65 11.94
CA ASN A 442 -12.04 13.81 12.26
C ASN A 442 -11.86 13.11 13.62
N ASP A 443 -12.96 12.97 14.36
CA ASP A 443 -12.97 12.41 15.71
C ASP A 443 -12.95 10.87 15.68
N VAL A 444 -11.77 10.30 15.46
CA VAL A 444 -11.52 8.86 15.38
C VAL A 444 -10.27 8.52 16.19
N PRO A 445 -10.29 7.50 17.05
CA PRO A 445 -9.10 7.11 17.79
C PRO A 445 -8.09 6.37 16.89
N ARG A 446 -6.81 6.58 17.17
CA ARG A 446 -5.72 5.80 16.58
C ARG A 446 -5.79 4.33 17.01
N GLU A 447 -5.62 3.41 16.06
CA GLU A 447 -5.36 1.99 16.32
C GLU A 447 -3.84 1.74 16.43
N GLU A 448 -3.40 1.24 17.58
CA GLU A 448 -1.99 0.90 17.81
C GLU A 448 -1.55 -0.28 16.92
N GLY A 449 -0.34 -0.22 16.37
CA GLY A 449 0.19 -1.23 15.45
C GLY A 449 -0.38 -1.21 14.03
N ALA A 450 -1.48 -0.48 13.78
CA ALA A 450 -2.04 -0.33 12.44
C ALA A 450 -1.15 0.59 11.56
N PRO A 451 -1.26 0.49 10.22
CA PRO A 451 -0.48 1.34 9.31
C PRO A 451 -0.68 2.83 9.56
N ILE A 452 0.38 3.59 9.31
CA ILE A 452 0.39 5.05 9.25
C ILE A 452 0.68 5.45 7.81
N ALA A 453 0.08 6.54 7.33
CA ALA A 453 0.47 7.11 6.04
C ALA A 453 0.47 8.63 6.10
N THR A 454 1.24 9.25 5.21
CA THR A 454 1.27 10.72 5.08
C THR A 454 1.28 11.15 3.63
N ILE A 455 0.68 12.32 3.40
CA ILE A 455 0.68 13.03 2.13
C ILE A 455 1.03 14.50 2.39
N GLY A 456 1.95 15.07 1.62
CA GLY A 456 2.44 16.42 1.86
C GLY A 456 2.62 17.23 0.60
N ALA A 457 1.87 18.33 0.48
CA ALA A 457 1.98 19.26 -0.65
C ALA A 457 2.94 20.42 -0.34
N GLY A 458 3.89 20.64 -1.24
CA GLY A 458 4.87 21.72 -1.20
C GLY A 458 5.25 22.15 -2.62
N THR A 459 6.54 22.10 -2.96
CA THR A 459 6.97 22.28 -4.37
C THR A 459 6.61 21.11 -5.26
N GLY A 460 6.38 19.94 -4.65
CA GLY A 460 5.83 18.74 -5.25
C GLY A 460 4.78 18.12 -4.33
N LEU A 461 4.44 16.86 -4.58
CA LEU A 461 3.59 16.06 -3.70
C LEU A 461 4.36 14.80 -3.30
N GLY A 462 4.61 14.65 -2.00
CA GLY A 462 5.24 13.44 -1.50
C GLY A 462 4.30 12.63 -0.62
N GLU A 463 4.60 11.34 -0.54
CA GLU A 463 3.89 10.38 0.27
C GLU A 463 4.88 9.36 0.85
N CYS A 464 4.53 8.78 1.99
CA CYS A 464 5.14 7.58 2.51
C CYS A 464 4.16 6.87 3.44
N TYR A 465 4.49 5.65 3.83
CA TYR A 465 3.72 4.87 4.80
C TYR A 465 4.64 4.19 5.80
N LEU A 466 4.06 3.79 6.93
CA LEU A 466 4.74 3.04 7.96
C LEU A 466 3.90 1.84 8.38
N THR A 467 4.56 0.72 8.63
CA THR A 467 3.96 -0.48 9.22
C THR A 467 4.68 -0.81 10.52
N ALA A 468 3.93 -1.29 11.51
CA ALA A 468 4.52 -1.78 12.75
C ALA A 468 4.97 -3.24 12.57
N ASP A 469 6.12 -3.56 13.14
CA ASP A 469 6.56 -4.93 13.37
C ASP A 469 5.87 -5.50 14.62
N LYS A 470 6.07 -6.78 14.92
CA LYS A 470 5.45 -7.51 16.05
C LYS A 470 5.80 -6.91 17.41
N ASP A 471 6.94 -6.24 17.52
CA ASP A 471 7.40 -5.53 18.72
C ASP A 471 6.79 -4.12 18.86
N GLY A 472 5.95 -3.70 17.89
CA GLY A 472 5.32 -2.38 17.85
C GLY A 472 6.19 -1.30 17.22
N GLN A 473 7.44 -1.58 16.82
CA GLN A 473 8.28 -0.60 16.16
C GLN A 473 7.85 -0.37 14.71
N TYR A 474 7.76 0.90 14.32
CA TYR A 474 7.40 1.28 12.97
C TYR A 474 8.61 1.38 12.06
N SER A 475 8.50 0.78 10.87
CA SER A 475 9.41 0.98 9.75
C SER A 475 8.74 1.88 8.71
N CYS A 476 9.47 2.87 8.19
CA CYS A 476 8.97 3.77 7.15
C CYS A 476 9.42 3.33 5.75
N PHE A 477 8.48 3.33 4.82
CA PHE A 477 8.66 2.96 3.43
C PHE A 477 8.42 4.18 2.54
N ALA A 478 9.46 4.60 1.81
CA ALA A 478 9.35 5.64 0.80
C ALA A 478 8.51 5.16 -0.37
N CYS A 479 7.76 6.07 -0.98
CA CYS A 479 7.05 5.81 -2.22
C CYS A 479 7.07 7.03 -3.14
N GLU A 480 6.60 6.84 -4.38
CA GLU A 480 6.47 7.88 -5.39
C GLU A 480 4.97 8.21 -5.59
N GLY A 481 4.20 8.17 -4.49
CA GLY A 481 2.74 8.25 -4.51
C GLY A 481 2.19 9.50 -5.17
N GLY A 482 2.89 10.64 -5.08
CA GLY A 482 2.47 11.88 -5.77
C GLY A 482 2.65 11.86 -7.29
N HIS A 483 3.18 10.76 -7.84
CA HIS A 483 3.29 10.52 -9.27
C HIS A 483 2.18 9.65 -9.86
N THR A 484 1.17 9.25 -9.08
CA THR A 484 -0.03 8.58 -9.58
C THR A 484 -0.80 9.43 -10.58
N ASP A 485 -1.64 8.78 -11.37
CA ASP A 485 -2.37 9.43 -12.46
C ASP A 485 -3.48 10.35 -11.92
N PHE A 486 -3.54 11.60 -12.40
CA PHE A 486 -4.62 12.52 -12.02
C PHE A 486 -5.95 12.11 -12.68
N ALA A 487 -7.01 11.93 -11.87
CA ALA A 487 -8.37 11.69 -12.34
C ALA A 487 -9.21 12.97 -12.23
N PRO A 488 -9.75 13.53 -13.34
CA PRO A 488 -10.58 14.73 -13.27
C PRO A 488 -12.00 14.41 -12.75
N ALA A 489 -12.52 15.20 -11.81
CA ALA A 489 -13.79 14.96 -11.13
C ALA A 489 -15.02 15.48 -11.91
N ASP A 490 -14.88 16.57 -12.64
CA ASP A 490 -15.98 17.24 -13.34
C ASP A 490 -15.58 17.85 -14.69
N ALA A 491 -16.54 18.52 -15.35
CA ALA A 491 -16.33 19.12 -16.66
C ALA A 491 -15.23 20.20 -16.65
N LEU A 492 -15.16 21.02 -15.59
CA LEU A 492 -14.14 22.06 -15.48
C LEU A 492 -12.75 21.44 -15.30
N GLU A 493 -12.64 20.40 -14.47
CA GLU A 493 -11.38 19.67 -14.32
C GLU A 493 -10.97 18.89 -15.57
N ILE A 494 -11.93 18.37 -16.36
CA ILE A 494 -11.62 17.77 -17.67
C ILE A 494 -11.04 18.83 -18.62
N GLU A 495 -11.55 20.06 -18.61
CA GLU A 495 -10.97 21.16 -19.39
C GLU A 495 -9.57 21.54 -18.91
N ILE A 496 -9.35 21.61 -17.59
CA ILE A 496 -8.01 21.82 -16.99
C ILE A 496 -7.07 20.69 -17.42
N TYR A 497 -7.51 19.44 -17.31
CA TYR A 497 -6.75 18.25 -17.69
C TYR A 497 -6.31 18.32 -19.16
N ASN A 498 -7.22 18.63 -20.07
CA ASN A 498 -6.93 18.76 -21.50
C ASN A 498 -5.98 19.94 -21.80
N ALA A 499 -6.16 21.07 -21.12
CA ALA A 499 -5.27 22.22 -21.28
C ALA A 499 -3.84 21.93 -20.82
N ILE A 500 -3.68 21.25 -19.67
CA ILE A 500 -2.36 20.85 -19.14
C ILE A 500 -1.72 19.81 -20.06
N LYS A 501 -2.49 18.81 -20.55
CA LYS A 501 -1.98 17.82 -21.51
C LYS A 501 -1.42 18.49 -22.76
N ALA A 502 -2.14 19.47 -23.30
CA ALA A 502 -1.69 20.25 -24.46
C ALA A 502 -0.42 21.06 -24.15
N GLU A 503 -0.34 21.71 -22.98
CA GLU A 503 0.83 22.50 -22.57
C GLU A 503 2.09 21.62 -22.37
N LEU A 504 1.92 20.42 -21.80
CA LEU A 504 3.02 19.49 -21.57
C LEU A 504 3.43 18.71 -22.82
N GLY A 505 2.65 18.79 -23.90
CA GLY A 505 2.82 17.93 -25.08
C GLY A 505 2.63 16.43 -24.76
N CYS A 506 1.91 16.10 -23.68
CA CYS A 506 1.65 14.71 -23.31
C CYS A 506 0.27 14.27 -23.84
N HIS A 507 0.26 13.30 -24.75
CA HIS A 507 -0.97 12.84 -25.39
C HIS A 507 -1.81 11.91 -24.51
N ARG A 508 -1.25 11.40 -23.40
CA ARG A 508 -1.91 10.44 -22.52
C ARG A 508 -2.36 11.07 -21.20
N ARG A 509 -1.44 11.32 -20.28
CA ARG A 509 -1.75 11.65 -18.87
C ARG A 509 -0.60 12.38 -18.18
N PHE A 510 -0.85 12.89 -16.98
CA PHE A 510 0.14 13.48 -16.09
C PHE A 510 -0.09 13.09 -14.63
N SER A 511 0.93 13.29 -13.78
CA SER A 511 0.87 12.96 -12.36
C SER A 511 0.03 13.93 -11.54
N VAL A 512 -0.61 13.45 -10.49
CA VAL A 512 -1.42 14.23 -9.55
C VAL A 512 -0.67 15.44 -8.95
N GLU A 513 0.66 15.36 -8.76
CA GLU A 513 1.53 16.49 -8.38
C GLU A 513 1.37 17.74 -9.27
N ARG A 514 0.97 17.58 -10.55
CA ARG A 514 0.75 18.71 -11.47
C ARG A 514 -0.47 19.56 -11.12
N ILE A 515 -1.32 19.06 -10.24
CA ILE A 515 -2.47 19.78 -9.67
C ILE A 515 -2.18 20.08 -8.20
N ILE A 516 -1.75 19.06 -7.44
CA ILE A 516 -1.56 19.16 -5.99
C ILE A 516 -0.09 19.52 -5.67
N SER A 517 0.32 20.72 -6.04
CA SER A 517 1.58 21.32 -5.59
C SER A 517 1.50 22.84 -5.70
N GLY A 518 2.51 23.55 -5.19
CA GLY A 518 2.61 25.00 -5.38
C GLY A 518 2.59 25.38 -6.87
N PRO A 519 3.44 24.74 -7.72
CA PRO A 519 3.33 24.91 -9.17
C PRO A 519 1.97 24.49 -9.74
N GLY A 520 1.35 23.42 -9.22
CA GLY A 520 0.03 22.98 -9.67
C GLY A 520 -1.08 24.01 -9.39
N LEU A 521 -1.08 24.62 -8.20
CA LEU A 521 -1.98 25.72 -7.84
C LEU A 521 -1.84 26.91 -8.80
N ALA A 522 -0.60 27.24 -9.20
CA ALA A 522 -0.34 28.26 -10.21
C ALA A 522 -0.90 27.87 -11.59
N THR A 523 -0.78 26.60 -11.98
CA THR A 523 -1.34 26.07 -13.23
C THR A 523 -2.87 26.19 -13.27
N ILE A 524 -3.55 25.88 -12.16
CA ILE A 524 -5.01 26.03 -12.05
C ILE A 524 -5.40 27.50 -12.23
N TYR A 525 -4.77 28.42 -11.48
CA TYR A 525 -5.03 29.86 -11.61
C TYR A 525 -4.77 30.36 -13.04
N LYS A 526 -3.66 29.97 -13.67
CA LYS A 526 -3.33 30.34 -15.06
C LYS A 526 -4.43 29.91 -16.03
N PHE A 527 -4.96 28.70 -15.87
CA PHE A 527 -6.09 28.23 -16.67
C PHE A 527 -7.34 29.08 -16.43
N LEU A 528 -7.70 29.32 -15.17
CA LEU A 528 -8.88 30.09 -14.79
C LEU A 528 -8.81 31.55 -15.29
N ALA A 529 -7.66 32.20 -15.14
CA ALA A 529 -7.43 33.56 -15.64
C ALA A 529 -7.54 33.66 -17.17
N LYS A 530 -7.14 32.61 -17.90
CA LYS A 530 -7.33 32.54 -19.36
C LYS A 530 -8.80 32.30 -19.73
N LYS A 531 -9.50 31.47 -18.96
CA LYS A 531 -10.90 31.09 -19.22
C LYS A 531 -11.88 32.21 -18.87
N PHE A 532 -11.59 32.99 -17.82
CA PHE A 532 -12.41 34.06 -17.28
C PHE A 532 -11.63 35.38 -17.19
N PRO A 533 -11.20 35.97 -18.32
CA PRO A 533 -10.39 37.18 -18.33
C PRO A 533 -11.08 38.37 -17.64
N GLU A 534 -12.41 38.41 -17.64
CA GLU A 534 -13.22 39.43 -16.99
C GLU A 534 -13.17 39.38 -15.45
N LYS A 535 -12.72 38.26 -14.87
CA LYS A 535 -12.60 38.06 -13.41
C LYS A 535 -11.18 38.27 -12.89
N VAL A 536 -10.24 38.63 -13.77
CA VAL A 536 -8.84 38.78 -13.39
C VAL A 536 -8.62 40.08 -12.63
N ASN A 537 -8.12 39.98 -11.39
CA ASN A 537 -7.60 41.12 -10.66
C ASN A 537 -6.21 41.49 -11.19
N GLU A 538 -6.08 42.68 -11.78
CA GLU A 538 -4.86 43.16 -12.44
C GLU A 538 -3.63 43.14 -11.52
N LYS A 539 -3.79 43.55 -10.26
CA LYS A 539 -2.69 43.60 -9.30
C LYS A 539 -2.19 42.21 -8.95
N VAL A 540 -3.10 41.31 -8.58
CA VAL A 540 -2.77 39.91 -8.26
C VAL A 540 -2.14 39.22 -9.46
N HIS A 541 -2.65 39.50 -10.66
CA HIS A 541 -2.12 38.91 -11.89
C HIS A 541 -0.71 39.42 -12.22
N ALA A 542 -0.43 40.71 -12.03
CA ALA A 542 0.92 41.27 -12.20
C ALA A 542 1.90 40.66 -11.19
N ASP A 543 1.50 40.55 -9.92
CA ASP A 543 2.30 39.89 -8.88
C ASP A 543 2.59 38.44 -9.26
N PHE A 544 1.57 37.70 -9.72
CA PHE A 544 1.70 36.32 -10.21
C PHE A 544 2.70 36.20 -11.37
N GLN A 545 2.63 37.07 -12.38
CA GLN A 545 3.56 37.04 -13.51
C GLN A 545 5.01 37.31 -13.08
N SER A 546 5.22 38.17 -12.08
CA SER A 546 6.54 38.50 -11.57
C SER A 546 7.18 37.43 -10.67
N ALA A 547 6.36 36.60 -10.01
CA ALA A 547 6.78 35.71 -8.93
C ALA A 547 7.58 34.47 -9.35
N LYS A 548 7.69 34.16 -10.66
CA LYS A 548 8.41 32.99 -11.21
C LYS A 548 8.03 31.69 -10.46
N SER A 549 8.97 31.09 -9.70
CA SER A 549 8.74 29.84 -8.95
C SER A 549 7.82 29.97 -7.74
N LEU A 550 7.49 31.19 -7.32
CA LEU A 550 6.61 31.50 -6.19
C LEU A 550 5.16 31.82 -6.62
N GLN A 551 4.81 31.58 -7.87
CA GLN A 551 3.45 31.81 -8.40
C GLN A 551 2.35 31.18 -7.55
N GLY A 552 2.52 29.92 -7.13
CA GLY A 552 1.53 29.26 -6.27
C GLY A 552 1.37 29.95 -4.92
N LYS A 553 2.43 30.57 -4.40
CA LYS A 553 2.36 31.37 -3.16
C LYS A 553 1.48 32.59 -3.37
N ILE A 554 1.61 33.30 -4.50
CA ILE A 554 0.75 34.46 -4.81
C ILE A 554 -0.72 34.04 -4.83
N VAL A 555 -1.04 32.92 -5.48
CA VAL A 555 -2.41 32.39 -5.51
C VAL A 555 -2.89 32.07 -4.08
N GLY A 556 -2.10 31.36 -3.28
CA GLY A 556 -2.46 31.01 -1.91
C GLY A 556 -2.66 32.22 -1.00
N ASP A 557 -1.74 33.19 -1.03
CA ASP A 557 -1.81 34.42 -0.22
C ASP A 557 -3.06 35.25 -0.51
N ASN A 558 -3.54 35.23 -1.77
CA ASN A 558 -4.70 36.00 -2.22
C ASN A 558 -6.00 35.17 -2.26
N ALA A 559 -5.98 33.89 -1.90
CA ALA A 559 -7.12 32.99 -2.01
C ALA A 559 -8.33 33.40 -1.15
N LYS A 560 -8.16 34.28 -0.15
CA LYS A 560 -9.28 34.80 0.66
C LYS A 560 -9.88 36.10 0.12
N SER A 561 -9.17 36.79 -0.77
CA SER A 561 -9.49 38.14 -1.22
C SER A 561 -9.71 38.27 -2.73
N ASP A 562 -9.31 37.27 -3.51
CA ASP A 562 -9.44 37.22 -4.97
C ASP A 562 -10.28 36.01 -5.42
N GLU A 563 -11.23 36.24 -6.33
CA GLU A 563 -12.21 35.23 -6.75
C GLU A 563 -11.54 34.03 -7.46
N LEU A 564 -10.66 34.30 -8.41
CA LEU A 564 -9.98 33.25 -9.18
C LEU A 564 -8.96 32.51 -8.32
N CYS A 565 -8.29 33.19 -7.39
CA CYS A 565 -7.41 32.53 -6.42
C CYS A 565 -8.20 31.64 -5.45
N ASN A 566 -9.36 32.09 -4.96
CA ASN A 566 -10.25 31.26 -4.14
C ASN A 566 -10.68 30.01 -4.92
N GLN A 567 -11.16 30.18 -6.15
CA GLN A 567 -11.60 29.06 -6.99
C GLN A 567 -10.44 28.08 -7.28
N ALA A 568 -9.23 28.59 -7.56
CA ALA A 568 -8.05 27.74 -7.75
C ALA A 568 -7.71 26.95 -6.49
N MET A 569 -7.81 27.56 -5.31
CA MET A 569 -7.57 26.90 -4.03
C MET A 569 -8.65 25.84 -3.73
N GLU A 570 -9.92 26.10 -4.03
CA GLU A 570 -11.00 25.10 -3.84
C GLU A 570 -10.78 23.86 -4.72
N ILE A 571 -10.42 24.04 -6.00
CA ILE A 571 -10.08 22.91 -6.90
C ILE A 571 -8.85 22.17 -6.38
N PHE A 572 -7.82 22.89 -5.93
CA PHE A 572 -6.61 22.29 -5.35
C PHE A 572 -6.95 21.45 -4.11
N VAL A 573 -7.74 21.96 -3.17
CA VAL A 573 -8.08 21.27 -1.92
C VAL A 573 -9.03 20.09 -2.15
N ASP A 574 -9.96 20.20 -3.12
CA ASP A 574 -10.78 19.06 -3.55
C ASP A 574 -9.91 17.93 -4.12
N ALA A 575 -9.04 18.26 -5.08
CA ALA A 575 -8.10 17.30 -5.66
C ALA A 575 -7.19 16.68 -4.59
N TYR A 576 -6.73 17.48 -3.63
CA TYR A 576 -5.92 17.01 -2.51
C TYR A 576 -6.71 16.03 -1.63
N GLY A 577 -7.96 16.34 -1.29
CA GLY A 577 -8.84 15.41 -0.58
C GLY A 577 -9.03 14.10 -1.34
N ARG A 578 -9.26 14.14 -2.66
CA ARG A 578 -9.45 12.93 -3.47
C ARG A 578 -8.20 12.04 -3.50
N GLU A 579 -7.01 12.62 -3.67
CA GLU A 579 -5.76 11.86 -3.64
C GLU A 579 -5.45 11.32 -2.25
N ALA A 580 -5.71 12.10 -1.19
CA ALA A 580 -5.63 11.61 0.18
C ALA A 580 -6.53 10.39 0.40
N GLY A 581 -7.78 10.44 -0.08
CA GLY A 581 -8.70 9.30 -0.05
C GLY A 581 -8.17 8.10 -0.85
N CYS A 582 -7.54 8.32 -2.01
CA CYS A 582 -6.90 7.25 -2.79
C CYS A 582 -5.71 6.62 -2.04
N ALA A 583 -4.85 7.43 -1.42
CA ALA A 583 -3.75 6.95 -0.57
C ALA A 583 -4.29 6.16 0.64
N MET A 584 -5.33 6.66 1.31
CA MET A 584 -5.99 5.96 2.42
C MET A 584 -6.58 4.61 1.98
N LEU A 585 -7.14 4.50 0.77
CA LEU A 585 -7.60 3.22 0.23
C LEU A 585 -6.45 2.22 0.04
N LYS A 586 -5.23 2.68 -0.30
CA LYS A 586 -4.04 1.83 -0.51
C LYS A 586 -3.40 1.37 0.80
N TYR A 587 -3.46 2.17 1.86
CA TYR A 587 -2.76 1.88 3.12
C TYR A 587 -3.68 1.51 4.29
N LEU A 588 -4.97 1.86 4.24
CA LEU A 588 -5.94 1.79 5.35
C LEU A 588 -5.32 2.25 6.70
N PRO A 589 -4.87 3.51 6.80
CA PRO A 589 -3.98 3.97 7.86
C PRO A 589 -4.72 4.26 9.17
N ARG A 590 -5.23 3.21 9.84
CA ARG A 590 -5.91 3.34 11.14
C ARG A 590 -4.97 3.74 12.27
N GLY A 591 -3.65 3.63 12.06
CA GLY A 591 -2.62 4.23 12.90
C GLY A 591 -2.52 5.76 12.77
N GLY A 592 -3.17 6.33 11.75
CA GLY A 592 -3.24 7.76 11.48
C GLY A 592 -2.82 8.12 10.06
N PHE A 593 -3.59 9.01 9.44
CA PHE A 593 -3.29 9.66 8.18
C PHE A 593 -2.88 11.11 8.41
N TYR A 594 -1.66 11.48 8.02
CA TYR A 594 -1.09 12.79 8.35
C TYR A 594 -0.92 13.64 7.10
N ILE A 595 -1.59 14.78 7.07
CA ILE A 595 -1.39 15.83 6.07
C ILE A 595 -0.19 16.66 6.51
N THR A 596 0.90 16.55 5.76
CA THR A 596 2.15 17.27 6.00
C THR A 596 2.40 18.31 4.89
N GLY A 597 3.61 18.83 4.80
CA GLY A 597 3.98 19.84 3.80
C GLY A 597 3.55 21.25 4.16
N GLY A 598 4.05 22.23 3.41
CA GLY A 598 3.92 23.64 3.77
C GLY A 598 2.63 24.33 3.28
N LEU A 599 1.86 23.71 2.37
CA LEU A 599 0.68 24.36 1.79
C LEU A 599 -0.55 24.29 2.71
N ALA A 600 -0.86 23.12 3.27
CA ALA A 600 -2.01 22.94 4.16
C ALA A 600 -1.94 23.82 5.43
N PRO A 601 -0.84 23.83 6.21
CA PRO A 601 -0.76 24.67 7.43
C PRO A 601 -0.77 26.17 7.15
N LYS A 602 -0.46 26.61 5.92
CA LYS A 602 -0.57 28.03 5.51
C LYS A 602 -1.98 28.43 5.06
N ASN A 603 -2.87 27.46 4.86
CA ASN A 603 -4.22 27.65 4.33
C ASN A 603 -5.29 26.92 5.18
N LEU A 604 -5.11 26.91 6.51
CA LEU A 604 -5.90 26.11 7.47
C LEU A 604 -7.41 26.15 7.24
N ASP A 605 -7.98 27.34 6.98
CA ASP A 605 -9.43 27.50 6.84
C ASP A 605 -10.03 26.59 5.75
N TYR A 606 -9.28 26.28 4.70
CA TYR A 606 -9.75 25.39 3.64
C TYR A 606 -9.81 23.90 4.06
N PHE A 607 -9.08 23.52 5.10
CA PHE A 607 -9.02 22.17 5.64
C PHE A 607 -9.86 22.01 6.91
N THR A 608 -10.01 23.08 7.71
CA THR A 608 -10.67 23.02 9.02
C THR A 608 -12.04 23.68 9.07
N GLN A 609 -12.30 24.70 8.24
CA GLN A 609 -13.59 25.41 8.22
C GLN A 609 -14.41 25.06 6.99
N LYS A 610 -13.77 24.99 5.82
CA LYS A 610 -14.38 24.45 4.61
C LYS A 610 -14.27 22.93 4.64
N ASP A 611 -15.40 22.25 4.53
CA ASP A 611 -15.47 20.78 4.50
C ASP A 611 -15.05 20.20 3.12
N ILE A 612 -14.27 20.94 2.31
CA ILE A 612 -13.94 20.53 0.93
C ILE A 612 -13.03 19.30 0.97
N PHE A 613 -11.95 19.36 1.74
CA PHE A 613 -10.96 18.28 1.82
C PHE A 613 -11.59 16.98 2.32
N LEU A 614 -12.30 17.00 3.45
CA LEU A 614 -12.87 15.79 4.04
C LEU A 614 -14.03 15.23 3.22
N LYS A 615 -14.90 16.07 2.64
CA LYS A 615 -15.92 15.61 1.67
C LYS A 615 -15.29 14.88 0.49
N ALA A 616 -14.26 15.47 -0.11
CA ALA A 616 -13.54 14.87 -1.23
C ALA A 616 -12.83 13.56 -0.84
N CYS A 617 -12.18 13.56 0.33
CA CYS A 617 -11.47 12.41 0.89
C CYS A 617 -12.40 11.22 1.16
N PHE A 618 -13.55 11.48 1.78
CA PHE A 618 -14.52 10.43 2.12
C PHE A 618 -15.49 10.09 0.99
N ASN A 619 -15.44 10.78 -0.15
CA ASN A 619 -16.30 10.44 -1.29
C ASN A 619 -15.70 9.27 -2.11
N LYS A 620 -15.78 8.06 -1.55
CA LYS A 620 -15.31 6.80 -2.18
C LYS A 620 -16.43 5.76 -2.32
N GLY A 621 -17.66 6.22 -2.52
CA GLY A 621 -18.83 5.36 -2.70
C GLY A 621 -19.03 4.38 -1.53
N ARG A 622 -19.15 3.08 -1.82
CA ARG A 622 -19.47 2.07 -0.80
C ARG A 622 -18.36 1.81 0.23
N VAL A 623 -17.11 2.18 -0.06
CA VAL A 623 -15.98 2.01 0.87
C VAL A 623 -15.73 3.26 1.73
N SER A 624 -16.54 4.31 1.56
CA SER A 624 -16.48 5.52 2.39
C SER A 624 -16.53 5.25 3.90
N PRO A 625 -17.33 4.28 4.42
CA PRO A 625 -17.29 3.93 5.85
C PRO A 625 -15.91 3.48 6.33
N ALA A 626 -15.17 2.68 5.54
CA ALA A 626 -13.84 2.22 5.93
C ALA A 626 -12.83 3.39 6.07
N LEU A 627 -12.93 4.42 5.23
CA LEU A 627 -12.08 5.61 5.32
C LEU A 627 -12.45 6.49 6.52
N ARG A 628 -13.73 6.54 6.90
CA ARG A 628 -14.17 7.29 8.08
C ARG A 628 -13.66 6.70 9.39
N GLU A 629 -13.24 5.44 9.40
CA GLU A 629 -12.57 4.79 10.54
C GLU A 629 -11.05 5.05 10.59
N CYS A 630 -10.51 5.84 9.67
CA CYS A 630 -9.10 6.25 9.71
C CYS A 630 -8.98 7.65 10.33
N PRO A 631 -8.16 7.84 11.37
CA PRO A 631 -7.93 9.18 11.91
C PRO A 631 -7.09 10.04 10.97
N ILE A 632 -7.44 11.31 10.84
CA ILE A 632 -6.80 12.28 9.95
C ILE A 632 -6.29 13.46 10.78
N TYR A 633 -5.01 13.77 10.60
CA TYR A 633 -4.31 14.84 11.30
C TYR A 633 -3.66 15.81 10.30
N LEU A 634 -3.76 17.12 10.57
CA LEU A 634 -3.02 18.15 9.83
C LEU A 634 -1.83 18.62 10.67
N VAL A 635 -0.62 18.37 10.21
CA VAL A 635 0.62 18.67 10.94
C VAL A 635 1.00 20.16 10.81
N LEU A 636 1.33 20.78 11.94
CA LEU A 636 1.65 22.21 12.04
C LEU A 636 3.16 22.49 12.10
N THR A 637 3.97 21.50 12.46
CA THR A 637 5.43 21.70 12.61
C THR A 637 6.17 21.62 11.27
N GLU A 638 7.19 22.46 11.08
CA GLU A 638 7.99 22.50 9.84
C GLU A 638 9.28 21.66 9.90
N ASP A 639 9.73 21.25 11.09
CA ASP A 639 10.99 20.53 11.35
C ASP A 639 10.84 18.99 11.31
N LEU A 640 9.70 18.47 10.83
CA LEU A 640 9.33 17.06 10.90
C LEU A 640 10.37 16.12 10.25
N GLY A 641 10.91 16.53 9.09
CA GLY A 641 11.94 15.75 8.39
C GLY A 641 13.25 15.65 9.17
N GLU A 642 13.65 16.71 9.88
CA GLU A 642 14.85 16.69 10.74
C GLU A 642 14.64 15.79 11.94
N ARG A 643 13.46 15.86 12.57
CA ARG A 643 13.10 14.99 13.70
C ARG A 643 13.11 13.52 13.31
N GLY A 644 12.59 13.16 12.15
CA GLY A 644 12.56 11.77 11.73
C GLY A 644 13.92 11.25 11.27
N ALA A 645 14.76 12.08 10.66
CA ALA A 645 16.16 11.72 10.42
C ALA A 645 16.89 11.42 11.74
N HIS A 646 16.67 12.26 12.77
CA HIS A 646 17.18 12.04 14.12
C HIS A 646 16.57 10.78 14.79
N TYR A 647 15.28 10.51 14.62
CA TYR A 647 14.65 9.30 15.15
C TYR A 647 15.27 8.04 14.53
N TYR A 648 15.44 8.02 13.21
CA TYR A 648 16.06 6.90 12.51
C TYR A 648 17.53 6.72 12.91
N ALA A 649 18.25 7.82 13.14
CA ALA A 649 19.59 7.80 13.73
C ALA A 649 19.65 7.04 15.04
N TYR A 650 18.69 7.34 15.91
CA TYR A 650 18.61 6.78 17.24
C TYR A 650 18.34 5.28 17.18
N GLN A 651 17.47 4.83 16.26
CA GLN A 651 17.26 3.40 16.00
C GLN A 651 18.53 2.70 15.51
N LEU A 652 19.29 3.32 14.60
CA LEU A 652 20.58 2.77 14.15
C LEU A 652 21.59 2.62 15.30
N LEU A 653 21.63 3.61 16.19
CA LEU A 653 22.49 3.58 17.37
C LEU A 653 22.07 2.47 18.34
N GLN A 654 20.77 2.27 18.57
CA GLN A 654 20.27 1.17 19.40
C GLN A 654 20.65 -0.19 18.81
N ALA A 655 20.38 -0.42 17.52
CA ALA A 655 20.74 -1.66 16.85
C ALA A 655 22.25 -1.94 16.89
N TYR A 656 23.08 -0.90 16.77
CA TYR A 656 24.53 -1.03 16.93
C TYR A 656 24.92 -1.45 18.36
N ASN A 657 24.36 -0.80 19.38
CA ASN A 657 24.62 -1.13 20.78
C ASN A 657 24.17 -2.57 21.11
N ASP A 658 23.01 -2.99 20.62
CA ASP A 658 22.50 -4.36 20.80
C ASP A 658 23.42 -5.38 20.12
N SER A 659 23.96 -5.07 18.95
CA SER A 659 24.94 -5.93 18.27
C SER A 659 26.26 -6.07 19.05
N LEU A 660 26.70 -5.01 19.75
CA LEU A 660 27.88 -5.06 20.61
C LEU A 660 27.61 -5.90 21.87
N LEU A 661 26.46 -5.71 22.51
CA LEU A 661 26.04 -6.50 23.67
C LEU A 661 25.88 -7.98 23.31
N GLY A 662 25.22 -8.30 22.21
CA GLY A 662 25.06 -9.66 21.70
C GLY A 662 26.39 -10.34 21.39
N ASN A 663 27.34 -9.62 20.79
CA ASN A 663 28.70 -10.12 20.57
C ASN A 663 29.48 -10.33 21.88
N THR A 664 29.21 -9.52 22.90
CA THR A 664 29.82 -9.65 24.23
C THR A 664 29.29 -10.89 24.94
N VAL A 665 27.96 -11.09 24.98
CA VAL A 665 27.32 -12.29 25.55
C VAL A 665 27.72 -13.56 24.78
N ALA A 666 27.81 -13.50 23.46
CA ALA A 666 28.28 -14.62 22.65
C ALA A 666 29.76 -14.96 22.92
N ARG A 667 30.61 -13.95 23.15
CA ARG A 667 32.00 -14.14 23.57
C ARG A 667 32.09 -14.74 24.98
N GLU A 668 31.33 -14.24 25.94
CA GLU A 668 31.31 -14.78 27.31
C GLU A 668 30.84 -16.24 27.34
N ARG A 669 29.79 -16.57 26.58
CA ARG A 669 29.33 -17.97 26.41
C ARG A 669 30.36 -18.85 25.70
N ALA A 670 31.09 -18.32 24.71
CA ALA A 670 32.18 -19.07 24.08
C ALA A 670 33.33 -19.32 25.06
N VAL A 671 33.67 -18.33 25.90
CA VAL A 671 34.69 -18.48 26.95
C VAL A 671 34.25 -19.51 28.00
N GLU A 672 32.99 -19.52 28.45
CA GLU A 672 32.47 -20.55 29.35
C GLU A 672 32.48 -21.95 28.73
N LYS A 673 32.22 -22.07 27.42
CA LYS A 673 32.16 -23.36 26.71
C LYS A 673 33.54 -23.98 26.46
N TYR A 674 34.62 -23.20 26.48
CA TYR A 674 35.99 -23.65 26.19
C TYR A 674 36.99 -23.46 27.33
N ALA A 675 36.56 -22.94 28.50
CA ALA A 675 37.44 -22.80 29.66
C ALA A 675 37.70 -24.16 30.32
N THR A 676 38.91 -24.68 30.14
CA THR A 676 39.48 -25.73 31.01
C THR A 676 40.00 -25.10 32.29
N SER A 677 40.05 -25.87 33.38
CA SER A 677 40.38 -25.41 34.75
C SER A 677 41.69 -24.61 34.86
N ASP A 678 42.63 -24.80 33.93
CA ASP A 678 43.92 -24.09 33.93
C ASP A 678 43.83 -22.64 33.41
N HIS A 679 42.77 -22.30 32.65
CA HIS A 679 42.57 -20.94 32.13
C HIS A 679 42.07 -19.96 33.21
N PHE A 680 41.37 -20.46 34.23
CA PHE A 680 40.85 -19.63 35.33
C PHE A 680 41.96 -19.04 36.21
N ALA A 681 43.05 -19.77 36.43
CA ALA A 681 44.18 -19.30 37.23
C ALA A 681 44.96 -18.18 36.53
N LEU A 682 45.10 -18.25 35.20
CA LEU A 682 45.78 -17.23 34.40
C LEU A 682 44.95 -15.93 34.30
N TYR A 683 43.63 -16.05 34.13
CA TYR A 683 42.72 -14.89 34.10
C TYR A 683 42.62 -14.18 35.45
N ALA A 684 42.60 -14.92 36.57
CA ALA A 684 42.62 -14.32 37.91
C ALA A 684 43.91 -13.53 38.17
N ALA A 685 45.05 -14.01 37.70
CA ALA A 685 46.34 -13.31 37.82
C ALA A 685 46.40 -12.04 36.95
N ILE A 686 45.85 -12.08 35.73
CA ILE A 686 45.80 -10.92 34.83
C ILE A 686 44.81 -9.86 35.33
N ALA A 687 43.64 -10.27 35.85
CA ALA A 687 42.66 -9.37 36.43
C ALA A 687 43.19 -8.65 37.68
N ALA A 688 43.94 -9.35 38.53
CA ALA A 688 44.59 -8.75 39.70
C ALA A 688 45.68 -7.74 39.31
N ALA A 689 46.48 -8.02 38.28
CA ALA A 689 47.48 -7.09 37.76
C ALA A 689 46.83 -5.85 37.10
N GLY A 690 45.74 -6.03 36.36
CA GLY A 690 44.98 -4.94 35.73
C GLY A 690 44.31 -3.99 36.73
N ALA A 691 43.80 -4.52 37.85
CA ALA A 691 43.20 -3.71 38.91
C ALA A 691 44.23 -2.82 39.62
N VAL A 692 45.46 -3.31 39.82
CA VAL A 692 46.55 -2.54 40.43
C VAL A 692 47.04 -1.44 39.48
N VAL A 693 47.17 -1.73 38.19
CA VAL A 693 47.54 -0.71 37.18
C VAL A 693 46.44 0.33 37.01
N GLY A 694 45.17 -0.08 37.00
CA GLY A 694 44.01 0.82 36.93
C GLY A 694 43.90 1.77 38.11
N ALA A 695 44.22 1.31 39.33
CA ALA A 695 44.23 2.15 40.52
C ALA A 695 45.38 3.17 40.52
N VAL A 696 46.57 2.78 40.04
CA VAL A 696 47.74 3.68 39.94
C VAL A 696 47.54 4.73 38.84
N VAL A 697 47.03 4.35 37.67
CA VAL A 697 46.72 5.27 36.56
C VAL A 697 45.55 6.19 36.91
N GLY A 698 44.52 5.68 37.58
CA GLY A 698 43.39 6.48 38.06
C GLY A 698 43.77 7.51 39.13
N SER A 699 44.77 7.22 39.97
CA SER A 699 45.31 8.18 40.94
C SER A 699 46.21 9.24 40.29
N ALA A 700 46.86 8.92 39.17
CA ALA A 700 47.71 9.86 38.43
C ALA A 700 46.91 10.81 37.52
N LEU A 701 45.73 10.39 37.05
CA LEU A 701 44.80 11.22 36.26
C LEU A 701 43.88 12.11 37.12
N ARG A 702 43.84 11.90 38.45
CA ARG A 702 43.07 12.73 39.40
C ARG A 702 43.89 13.84 40.08
N LYS A 703 45.21 13.81 39.97
CA LYS A 703 46.10 14.93 40.33
C LYS A 703 46.40 15.73 39.08
#